data_AF-A0A1Y4AJZ8-F1
#
_entry.id   AF-A0A1Y4AJZ8-F1
#
_cell.length_a   1.000
_cell.length_b   1.000
_cell.length_c   1.000
_cell.angle_alpha   90.00
_cell.angle_beta   90.00
_cell.angle_gamma   90.00
#
_symmetry.space_group_name_H-M   'P 1'
#
loop_
_entity.id
_entity.type
_entity.pdbx_description
1 polymer ?
#
loop_
_entity_poly.entity_id
_entity_poly.type
_entity_poly.pdbx_seq_one_letter_code
_entity_poly.pdbx_strand_id
1 'polypeptide(L)'
;MLRIKKLDIFVLKSFLLLFAGTFFICLFIFMMQFLWRYVDELVGKGLEINVLAQFFFYSGLTLIPLSLPLAILLAALMTFGNFGERYELLSMKAAGIPLLRIMRPVVLFCAFLGAMSFFFQNEIGPRAQKQLWTLLVSMKQKSPEVDIPEGVFYSDIDGYNIYVKHKDRKTGMLKDVLIYNFSDGFENAHIIWAEEGKLELTADKQHLYLHLYNGEQFENLKSQSVISRNVPYRRESFKEKHTLIQFDSGFNMVDGDFLDRRSDIKNMREISQAIDSLEIRADSVGRAYFNDVISTTYKSPVLTRADSTKLEKLNVAYINTDSIYNSMTSQEKMQTLSKTENRVSSLASECDMKSFMSKEMDNSIRTHRSDWHKKITLSLACLIFFFIGAPLGAIIRKGGLGMPVVISVLIFVVYYIIDSGATRVGKSGEMNIVLGTWMSTLVLAPLGAFFTYKSNKDSVVFNIDTYAAFFRKVFGIRLSRHMFKKEVIIHTPEYRKDIEILKHISVECEEYLHTHRLKGLPNYIEIFTSNKHDDTIADISKQMETVIEELSNTKDHVLLNIMNNYPILWVKSHKSPFDNRWLNVLLGIVIPAGLLVYLNIWRFRLRLEKDLKVIIKTNEQIVQQIKDQHYYSQQ
;
A
#
# COMPACT_ATOMS: atom_id res chain seq x y z
N MET A 1 37.50 -22.88 -6.21
CA MET A 1 36.81 -24.00 -6.89
C MET A 1 35.46 -24.27 -6.23
N LEU A 2 34.36 -23.85 -6.86
CA LEU A 2 32.99 -24.19 -6.45
C LEU A 2 32.68 -25.64 -6.85
N ARG A 3 33.09 -26.62 -6.03
CA ARG A 3 32.67 -28.01 -6.23
C ARG A 3 31.22 -28.13 -5.76
N ILE A 4 30.27 -28.13 -6.68
CA ILE A 4 28.84 -28.26 -6.40
C ILE A 4 28.61 -29.61 -5.72
N LYS A 5 28.10 -29.61 -4.48
CA LYS A 5 27.79 -30.85 -3.74
C LYS A 5 26.39 -31.36 -4.11
N LYS A 6 26.13 -32.66 -3.91
CA LYS A 6 24.80 -33.26 -4.16
C LYS A 6 23.67 -32.55 -3.41
N LEU A 7 23.92 -32.10 -2.18
CA LEU A 7 22.96 -31.31 -1.39
C LEU A 7 22.64 -29.97 -2.05
N ASP A 8 23.65 -29.29 -2.60
CA ASP A 8 23.46 -28.00 -3.27
C ASP A 8 22.55 -28.16 -4.51
N ILE A 9 22.74 -29.24 -5.27
CA ILE A 9 21.90 -29.59 -6.44
C ILE A 9 20.47 -29.93 -6.01
N PHE A 10 20.32 -30.71 -4.94
CA PHE A 10 19.01 -31.11 -4.42
C PHE A 10 18.18 -29.87 -4.03
N VAL A 11 18.77 -28.97 -3.23
CA VAL A 11 18.10 -27.74 -2.79
C VAL A 11 17.77 -26.84 -3.98
N LEU A 12 18.71 -26.65 -4.91
CA LEU A 12 18.50 -25.80 -6.07
C LEU A 12 17.43 -26.35 -7.02
N LYS A 13 17.40 -27.67 -7.24
CA LYS A 13 16.40 -28.33 -8.10
C LYS A 13 14.99 -28.19 -7.53
N SER A 14 14.83 -28.39 -6.22
CA SER A 14 13.54 -28.20 -5.54
C SER A 14 13.08 -26.75 -5.63
N PHE A 15 13.98 -25.79 -5.39
CA PHE A 15 13.67 -24.37 -5.51
C PHE A 15 13.29 -23.97 -6.93
N LEU A 16 14.05 -24.38 -7.95
CA LEU A 16 13.85 -23.97 -9.34
C LEU A 16 12.50 -24.45 -9.88
N LEU A 17 12.09 -25.68 -9.54
CA LEU A 17 10.80 -26.22 -9.94
C LEU A 17 9.63 -25.43 -9.35
N LEU A 18 9.70 -25.09 -8.06
CA LEU A 18 8.68 -24.26 -7.42
C LEU A 18 8.71 -22.81 -7.93
N PHE A 19 9.91 -22.25 -8.12
CA PHE A 19 10.10 -20.90 -8.64
C PHE A 19 9.52 -20.72 -10.04
N ALA A 20 9.74 -21.67 -10.95
CA ALA A 20 9.16 -21.58 -12.29
C ALA A 20 7.62 -21.54 -12.22
N GLY A 21 7.01 -22.41 -11.40
CA GLY A 21 5.56 -22.42 -11.21
C GLY A 21 5.03 -21.12 -10.60
N THR A 22 5.63 -20.64 -9.50
CA THR A 22 5.18 -19.41 -8.84
C THR A 22 5.43 -18.18 -9.72
N PHE A 23 6.53 -18.15 -10.49
CA PHE A 23 6.84 -17.06 -11.41
C PHE A 23 5.78 -16.91 -12.50
N PHE A 24 5.42 -17.98 -13.20
CA PHE A 24 4.38 -17.90 -14.24
C PHE A 24 3.00 -17.58 -13.66
N ILE A 25 2.66 -18.11 -12.48
CA ILE A 25 1.41 -17.77 -11.79
C ILE A 25 1.38 -16.28 -11.42
N CYS A 26 2.44 -15.76 -10.80
CA CYS A 26 2.53 -14.34 -10.44
C CYS A 26 2.50 -13.45 -11.68
N LEU A 27 3.25 -13.80 -12.74
CA LEU A 27 3.25 -13.06 -14.00
C LEU A 27 1.85 -13.04 -14.62
N PHE A 28 1.14 -14.16 -14.62
CA PHE A 28 -0.23 -14.25 -15.11
C PHE A 28 -1.20 -13.38 -14.29
N ILE A 29 -1.10 -13.41 -12.95
CA ILE A 29 -1.93 -12.57 -12.07
C ILE A 29 -1.71 -11.08 -12.36
N PHE A 30 -0.44 -10.65 -12.43
CA PHE A 30 -0.13 -9.25 -12.76
C PHE A 30 -0.58 -8.87 -14.16
N MET A 31 -0.45 -9.77 -15.14
CA MET A 31 -0.91 -9.55 -16.50
C MET A 31 -2.44 -9.40 -16.56
N MET A 32 -3.19 -10.21 -15.80
CA MET A 32 -4.64 -10.09 -15.72
C MET A 32 -5.08 -8.80 -15.02
N GLN A 33 -4.40 -8.40 -13.94
CA GLN A 33 -4.62 -7.11 -13.30
C GLN A 33 -4.36 -5.95 -14.29
N PHE A 34 -3.32 -6.06 -15.10
CA PHE A 34 -2.97 -5.07 -16.12
C PHE A 34 -4.01 -5.03 -17.24
N LEU A 35 -4.48 -6.19 -17.73
CA LEU A 35 -5.54 -6.28 -18.73
C LEU A 35 -6.80 -5.58 -18.24
N TRP A 36 -7.21 -5.84 -16.99
CA TRP A 36 -8.39 -5.20 -16.41
C TRP A 36 -8.31 -3.67 -16.39
N ARG A 37 -7.11 -3.11 -16.18
CA ARG A 37 -6.88 -1.67 -16.20
C ARG A 37 -7.08 -1.05 -17.58
N TYR A 38 -6.88 -1.82 -18.66
CA TYR A 38 -6.95 -1.35 -20.05
C TYR A 38 -8.05 -2.07 -20.84
N VAL A 39 -9.03 -2.68 -20.16
CA VAL A 39 -10.08 -3.46 -20.79
C VAL A 39 -10.91 -2.62 -21.76
N ASP A 40 -11.21 -1.37 -21.39
CA ASP A 40 -11.97 -0.42 -22.22
C ASP A 40 -11.23 -0.02 -23.50
N GLU A 41 -9.89 -0.10 -23.49
CA GLU A 41 -9.07 0.18 -24.66
C GLU A 41 -8.93 -1.03 -25.59
N LEU A 42 -9.20 -2.24 -25.09
CA LEU A 42 -9.03 -3.50 -25.81
C LEU A 42 -10.35 -4.06 -26.35
N VAL A 43 -11.43 -3.92 -25.59
CA VAL A 43 -12.74 -4.54 -25.89
C VAL A 43 -13.57 -3.63 -26.79
N GLY A 44 -14.19 -4.21 -27.82
CA GLY A 44 -15.15 -3.51 -28.68
C GLY A 44 -14.56 -2.67 -29.81
N LYS A 45 -13.22 -2.62 -29.97
CA LYS A 45 -12.52 -1.80 -30.99
C LYS A 45 -12.07 -2.55 -32.25
N GLY A 46 -12.48 -3.81 -32.42
CA GLY A 46 -12.13 -4.60 -33.62
C GLY A 46 -10.62 -4.78 -33.84
N LEU A 47 -9.84 -4.84 -32.76
CA LEU A 47 -8.38 -4.99 -32.83
C LEU A 47 -8.00 -6.35 -33.45
N GLU A 48 -6.99 -6.33 -34.32
CA GLU A 48 -6.43 -7.56 -34.87
C GLU A 48 -5.75 -8.38 -33.78
N ILE A 49 -5.83 -9.72 -33.91
CA ILE A 49 -5.22 -10.66 -32.96
C ILE A 49 -3.69 -10.42 -32.85
N ASN A 50 -3.04 -9.99 -33.94
CA ASN A 50 -1.61 -9.66 -33.95
C ASN A 50 -1.28 -8.48 -33.02
N VAL A 51 -2.12 -7.44 -33.00
CA VAL A 51 -1.94 -6.27 -32.13
C VAL A 51 -2.16 -6.65 -30.67
N LEU A 52 -3.18 -7.48 -30.39
CA LEU A 52 -3.40 -8.03 -29.05
C LEU A 52 -2.22 -8.89 -28.59
N ALA A 53 -1.67 -9.74 -29.45
CA ALA A 53 -0.51 -10.56 -29.12
C ALA A 53 0.73 -9.70 -28.80
N GLN A 54 0.99 -8.65 -29.58
CA GLN A 54 2.06 -7.68 -29.30
C GLN A 54 1.83 -6.96 -27.97
N PHE A 55 0.60 -6.52 -27.70
CA PHE A 55 0.22 -5.91 -26.41
C PHE A 55 0.54 -6.85 -25.24
N PHE A 56 0.11 -8.11 -25.29
CA PHE A 56 0.39 -9.09 -24.24
C PHE A 56 1.88 -9.37 -24.10
N PHE A 57 2.62 -9.46 -25.21
CA PHE A 57 4.05 -9.70 -25.19
C PHE A 57 4.82 -8.55 -24.53
N TYR A 58 4.57 -7.30 -24.93
CA TYR A 58 5.21 -6.14 -24.33
C TYR A 58 4.78 -5.91 -22.87
N SER A 59 3.50 -6.12 -22.56
CA SER A 59 2.99 -6.07 -21.18
C SER A 59 3.65 -7.14 -20.30
N GLY A 60 3.84 -8.36 -20.81
CA GLY A 60 4.55 -9.42 -20.11
C GLY A 60 5.97 -8.99 -19.75
N LEU A 61 6.72 -8.44 -20.73
CA LEU A 61 8.10 -7.98 -20.54
C LEU A 61 8.22 -6.87 -19.48
N THR A 62 7.28 -5.94 -19.43
CA THR A 62 7.30 -4.84 -18.45
C THR A 62 6.94 -5.31 -17.03
N LEU A 63 6.17 -6.40 -16.90
CA LEU A 63 5.73 -6.94 -15.61
C LEU A 63 6.69 -7.95 -14.98
N ILE A 64 7.62 -8.53 -15.73
CA ILE A 64 8.63 -9.49 -15.22
C ILE A 64 9.37 -8.97 -13.98
N PRO A 65 9.93 -7.74 -13.97
CA PRO A 65 10.67 -7.24 -12.80
C PRO A 65 9.81 -7.09 -11.54
N LEU A 66 8.50 -6.83 -11.71
CA LEU A 66 7.56 -6.71 -10.60
C LEU A 66 7.13 -8.08 -10.04
N SER A 67 7.03 -9.10 -10.91
CA SER A 67 6.62 -10.45 -10.51
C SER A 67 7.74 -11.27 -9.86
N LEU A 68 9.01 -11.00 -10.19
CA LEU A 68 10.17 -11.73 -9.68
C LEU A 68 10.29 -11.75 -8.13
N PRO A 69 10.23 -10.62 -7.40
CA PRO A 69 10.43 -10.63 -5.95
C PRO A 69 9.33 -11.41 -5.22
N LEU A 70 8.08 -11.30 -5.68
CA LEU A 70 6.94 -12.05 -5.15
C LEU A 70 7.08 -13.56 -5.43
N ALA A 71 7.46 -13.91 -6.65
CA ALA A 71 7.68 -15.30 -7.03
C ALA A 71 8.80 -15.96 -6.22
N ILE A 72 9.89 -15.23 -5.96
CA ILE A 72 11.01 -15.68 -5.12
C ILE A 72 10.56 -15.86 -3.67
N LEU A 73 9.79 -14.92 -3.11
CA LEU A 73 9.26 -15.03 -1.75
C LEU A 73 8.42 -16.30 -1.58
N LEU A 74 7.46 -16.51 -2.48
CA LEU A 74 6.59 -17.69 -2.51
C LEU A 74 7.39 -18.99 -2.66
N ALA A 75 8.28 -19.04 -3.64
CA ALA A 75 9.10 -20.21 -3.91
C ALA A 75 10.02 -20.56 -2.73
N ALA A 76 10.64 -19.56 -2.10
CA ALA A 76 11.49 -19.75 -0.94
C ALA A 76 10.67 -20.28 0.26
N LEU A 77 9.54 -19.64 0.56
CA LEU A 77 8.65 -20.08 1.64
C LEU A 77 8.21 -21.53 1.45
N MET A 78 7.73 -21.88 0.26
CA MET A 78 7.28 -23.24 -0.03
C MET A 78 8.42 -24.26 -0.04
N THR A 79 9.58 -23.92 -0.61
CA THR A 79 10.72 -24.85 -0.67
C THR A 79 11.22 -25.21 0.73
N PHE A 80 11.48 -24.21 1.57
CA PHE A 80 11.97 -24.44 2.93
C PHE A 80 10.87 -24.93 3.88
N GLY A 81 9.60 -24.58 3.62
CA GLY A 81 8.44 -25.15 4.31
C GLY A 81 8.28 -26.64 4.03
N ASN A 82 8.34 -27.05 2.76
CA ASN A 82 8.28 -28.46 2.36
C ASN A 82 9.44 -29.27 2.94
N PHE A 83 10.65 -28.71 2.97
CA PHE A 83 11.78 -29.35 3.65
C PHE A 83 11.55 -29.49 5.16
N GLY A 84 10.88 -28.53 5.79
CA GLY A 84 10.48 -28.59 7.19
C GLY A 84 9.42 -29.67 7.46
N GLU A 85 8.41 -29.76 6.60
CA GLU A 85 7.28 -30.69 6.71
C GLU A 85 7.73 -32.15 6.48
N ARG A 86 8.61 -32.39 5.50
CA ARG A 86 9.17 -33.72 5.22
C ARG A 86 10.32 -34.13 6.13
N TYR A 87 10.61 -33.35 7.18
CA TYR A 87 11.75 -33.54 8.09
C TYR A 87 13.13 -33.58 7.39
N GLU A 88 13.22 -33.17 6.12
CA GLU A 88 14.48 -33.09 5.36
C GLU A 88 15.38 -31.98 5.91
N LEU A 89 14.80 -30.83 6.28
CA LEU A 89 15.56 -29.74 6.88
C LEU A 89 16.10 -30.12 8.27
N LEU A 90 15.30 -30.88 9.03
CA LEU A 90 15.67 -31.32 10.37
C LEU A 90 16.82 -32.33 10.33
N SER A 91 16.79 -33.28 9.38
CA SER A 91 17.88 -34.25 9.19
C SER A 91 19.18 -33.58 8.73
N MET A 92 19.11 -32.57 7.84
CA MET A 92 20.28 -31.79 7.43
C MET A 92 20.90 -31.02 8.60
N LYS A 93 20.08 -30.40 9.47
CA LYS A 93 20.56 -29.70 10.66
C LYS A 93 21.15 -30.66 11.70
N ALA A 94 20.55 -31.84 11.87
CA ALA A 94 21.08 -32.88 12.76
C ALA A 94 22.45 -33.41 12.29
N ALA A 95 22.73 -33.39 10.99
CA ALA A 95 24.05 -33.68 10.42
C ALA A 95 25.09 -32.56 10.62
N GLY A 96 24.76 -31.52 11.41
CA GLY A 96 25.65 -30.39 11.70
C GLY A 96 25.74 -29.34 10.60
N ILE A 97 24.85 -29.36 9.61
CA ILE A 97 24.85 -28.38 8.51
C ILE A 97 24.01 -27.16 8.92
N PRO A 98 24.60 -25.95 9.04
CA PRO A 98 23.85 -24.76 9.41
C PRO A 98 22.89 -24.33 8.29
N LEU A 99 21.76 -23.71 8.65
CA LEU A 99 20.72 -23.29 7.71
C LEU A 99 21.28 -22.38 6.60
N LEU A 100 22.19 -21.46 6.95
CA LEU A 100 22.86 -20.57 6.00
C LEU A 100 23.64 -21.33 4.91
N ARG A 101 24.20 -22.52 5.24
CA ARG A 101 24.91 -23.35 4.26
C ARG A 101 23.93 -24.00 3.28
N ILE A 102 22.76 -24.42 3.77
CA ILE A 102 21.68 -25.02 2.95
C ILE A 102 21.11 -23.97 1.99
N MET A 103 20.95 -22.72 2.46
CA MET A 103 20.41 -21.61 1.66
C MET A 103 21.38 -21.08 0.58
N ARG A 104 22.70 -21.22 0.77
CA ARG A 104 23.75 -20.66 -0.09
C ARG A 104 23.56 -20.88 -1.61
N PRO A 105 23.28 -22.10 -2.14
CA PRO A 105 23.07 -22.30 -3.57
C PRO A 105 21.90 -21.48 -4.11
N VAL A 106 20.84 -21.32 -3.33
CA VAL A 106 19.66 -20.52 -3.71
C VAL A 106 19.95 -19.03 -3.61
N VAL A 107 20.71 -18.58 -2.61
CA VAL A 107 21.15 -17.17 -2.51
C VAL A 107 21.93 -16.75 -3.76
N LEU A 108 22.85 -17.60 -4.24
CA LEU A 108 23.62 -17.32 -5.46
C LEU A 108 22.72 -17.25 -6.69
N PHE A 109 21.72 -18.12 -6.76
CA PHE A 109 20.72 -18.08 -7.84
C PHE A 109 19.82 -16.84 -7.75
N CYS A 110 19.37 -16.43 -6.57
CA CYS A 110 18.60 -15.20 -6.37
C CYS A 110 19.43 -13.94 -6.66
N ALA A 111 20.74 -13.96 -6.38
CA ALA A 111 21.63 -12.87 -6.77
C ALA A 111 21.75 -12.77 -8.29
N PHE A 112 21.85 -13.93 -8.98
CA PHE A 112 21.80 -14.00 -10.44
C PHE A 112 20.46 -13.48 -10.99
N LEU A 113 19.32 -13.89 -10.41
CA LEU A 113 18.00 -13.36 -10.79
C LEU A 113 17.86 -11.86 -10.53
N GLY A 114 18.45 -11.34 -9.45
CA GLY A 114 18.48 -9.90 -9.17
C GLY A 114 19.28 -9.13 -10.22
N ALA A 115 20.45 -9.65 -10.64
CA ALA A 115 21.23 -9.08 -11.73
C ALA A 115 20.50 -9.15 -13.08
N MET A 116 19.81 -10.28 -13.34
CA MET A 116 18.97 -10.43 -14.52
C MET A 116 17.81 -9.44 -14.51
N SER A 117 17.14 -9.26 -13.36
CA SER A 117 16.07 -8.28 -13.17
C SER A 117 16.55 -6.85 -13.44
N PHE A 118 17.75 -6.50 -12.95
CA PHE A 118 18.36 -5.20 -13.24
C PHE A 118 18.62 -5.02 -14.74
N PHE A 119 19.18 -6.02 -15.41
CA PHE A 119 19.38 -6.00 -16.86
C PHE A 119 18.06 -5.83 -17.62
N PHE A 120 17.02 -6.57 -17.23
CA PHE A 120 15.68 -6.41 -17.79
C PHE A 120 15.17 -4.98 -17.58
N GLN A 121 15.25 -4.41 -16.37
CA GLN A 121 14.77 -3.05 -16.10
C GLN A 121 15.60 -1.95 -16.75
N ASN A 122 16.87 -2.21 -17.05
CA ASN A 122 17.75 -1.21 -17.66
C ASN A 122 17.65 -1.20 -19.19
N GLU A 123 17.58 -2.37 -19.85
CA GLU A 123 17.60 -2.45 -21.31
C GLU A 123 16.25 -2.85 -21.92
N ILE A 124 15.66 -3.96 -21.45
CA ILE A 124 14.49 -4.57 -22.10
C ILE A 124 13.20 -3.81 -21.73
N GLY A 125 13.05 -3.47 -20.45
CA GLY A 125 11.90 -2.82 -19.86
C GLY A 125 11.60 -1.46 -20.49
N PRO A 126 12.59 -0.54 -20.61
CA PRO A 126 12.39 0.76 -21.25
C PRO A 126 11.91 0.64 -22.70
N ARG A 127 12.49 -0.28 -23.48
CA ARG A 127 12.10 -0.53 -24.87
C ARG A 127 10.69 -1.13 -24.95
N ALA A 128 10.37 -2.10 -24.10
CA ALA A 128 9.05 -2.71 -24.03
C ALA A 128 7.99 -1.69 -23.57
N GLN A 129 8.33 -0.82 -22.62
CA GLN A 129 7.44 0.24 -22.12
C GLN A 129 7.18 1.29 -23.20
N LYS A 130 8.19 1.69 -23.97
CA LYS A 130 8.02 2.61 -25.11
C LYS A 130 7.04 2.01 -26.13
N GLN A 131 7.28 0.78 -26.55
CA GLN A 131 6.43 0.05 -27.50
C GLN A 131 5.00 -0.16 -26.98
N LEU A 132 4.86 -0.47 -25.69
CA LEU A 132 3.56 -0.64 -25.05
C LEU A 132 2.76 0.66 -25.04
N TRP A 133 3.39 1.80 -24.70
CA TRP A 133 2.71 3.10 -24.69
C TRP A 133 2.34 3.60 -26.08
N THR A 134 3.23 3.46 -27.07
CA THR A 134 2.91 3.79 -28.46
C THR A 134 1.75 2.95 -28.96
N LEU A 135 1.74 1.64 -28.66
CA LEU A 135 0.67 0.75 -29.06
C LEU A 135 -0.65 1.11 -28.37
N LEU A 136 -0.62 1.43 -27.07
CA LEU A 136 -1.77 1.88 -26.29
C LEU A 136 -2.41 3.16 -26.87
N VAL A 137 -1.60 4.18 -27.14
CA VAL A 137 -2.10 5.43 -27.75
C VAL A 137 -2.66 5.17 -29.16
N SER A 138 -2.00 4.33 -29.95
CA SER A 138 -2.47 3.94 -31.28
C SER A 138 -3.80 3.16 -31.22
N MET A 139 -3.97 2.27 -30.24
CA MET A 139 -5.24 1.57 -29.99
C MET A 139 -6.35 2.53 -29.53
N LYS A 140 -6.00 3.58 -28.79
CA LYS A 140 -6.96 4.63 -28.41
C LYS A 140 -7.46 5.40 -29.64
N GLN A 141 -6.58 5.69 -30.59
CA GLN A 141 -6.90 6.47 -31.80
C GLN A 141 -7.65 5.66 -32.89
N LYS A 142 -7.46 4.33 -32.98
CA LYS A 142 -8.00 3.49 -34.08
C LYS A 142 -9.54 3.42 -34.17
N SER A 143 -10.30 3.73 -33.13
CA SER A 143 -11.77 3.60 -33.18
C SER A 143 -12.52 4.70 -32.42
N PRO A 144 -12.60 5.93 -32.97
CA PRO A 144 -13.43 7.01 -32.41
C PRO A 144 -14.93 6.74 -32.53
N GLU A 145 -15.34 5.92 -33.52
CA GLU A 145 -16.75 5.69 -33.85
C GLU A 145 -17.57 5.03 -32.73
N VAL A 146 -16.89 4.28 -31.84
CA VAL A 146 -17.55 3.46 -30.83
C VAL A 146 -17.79 4.23 -29.52
N ASP A 147 -17.13 5.36 -29.29
CA ASP A 147 -17.05 5.96 -27.94
C ASP A 147 -17.22 7.49 -27.90
N ILE A 148 -18.12 8.08 -28.70
CA ILE A 148 -18.63 9.43 -28.39
C ILE A 148 -19.58 9.30 -27.18
N PRO A 149 -19.19 9.78 -25.99
CA PRO A 149 -20.03 9.69 -24.79
C PRO A 149 -21.26 10.62 -24.89
N GLU A 150 -22.38 10.17 -24.34
CA GLU A 150 -23.57 11.01 -24.20
C GLU A 150 -23.37 12.06 -23.10
N GLY A 151 -23.71 13.32 -23.38
CA GLY A 151 -23.70 14.42 -22.41
C GLY A 151 -22.31 14.99 -22.08
N VAL A 152 -21.26 14.63 -22.82
CA VAL A 152 -19.89 15.13 -22.65
C VAL A 152 -19.32 15.59 -24.01
N PHE A 153 -18.49 16.63 -24.00
CA PHE A 153 -17.75 17.04 -25.20
C PHE A 153 -16.64 16.04 -25.53
N TYR A 154 -16.70 15.48 -26.72
CA TYR A 154 -15.71 14.57 -27.29
C TYR A 154 -14.71 15.35 -28.16
N SER A 155 -13.42 15.35 -27.79
CA SER A 155 -12.36 16.13 -28.44
C SER A 155 -11.20 15.27 -28.96
N ASP A 156 -11.43 13.97 -29.18
CA ASP A 156 -10.39 13.04 -29.68
C ASP A 156 -10.29 13.05 -31.22
N ILE A 157 -11.18 13.75 -31.93
CA ILE A 157 -11.08 13.99 -33.37
C ILE A 157 -10.33 15.31 -33.59
N ASP A 158 -9.24 15.26 -34.34
CA ASP A 158 -8.40 16.44 -34.55
C ASP A 158 -9.18 17.58 -35.22
N GLY A 159 -9.13 18.77 -34.63
CA GLY A 159 -9.87 19.94 -35.09
C GLY A 159 -11.38 19.95 -34.80
N TYR A 160 -11.98 18.92 -34.20
CA TYR A 160 -13.44 18.85 -33.95
C TYR A 160 -13.76 18.50 -32.48
N ASN A 161 -14.63 19.31 -31.86
CA ASN A 161 -15.26 18.96 -30.57
C ASN A 161 -16.74 18.66 -30.78
N ILE A 162 -17.16 17.44 -30.50
CA ILE A 162 -18.53 16.95 -30.73
C ILE A 162 -19.22 16.71 -29.39
N TYR A 163 -20.42 17.25 -29.22
CA TYR A 163 -21.31 16.98 -28.10
C TYR A 163 -22.57 16.31 -28.61
N VAL A 164 -22.97 15.22 -27.96
CA VAL A 164 -24.19 14.48 -28.29
C VAL A 164 -25.00 14.32 -27.03
N LYS A 165 -26.27 14.74 -27.05
CA LYS A 165 -27.14 14.61 -25.88
C LYS A 165 -27.65 13.19 -25.67
N HIS A 166 -28.02 12.52 -26.75
CA HIS A 166 -28.50 11.15 -26.69
C HIS A 166 -28.08 10.35 -27.93
N LYS A 167 -27.71 9.09 -27.74
CA LYS A 167 -27.26 8.20 -28.82
C LYS A 167 -28.14 6.96 -28.85
N ASP A 168 -28.78 6.71 -29.99
CA ASP A 168 -29.48 5.45 -30.20
C ASP A 168 -28.48 4.36 -30.61
N ARG A 169 -28.26 3.41 -29.69
CA ARG A 169 -27.29 2.32 -29.86
C ARG A 169 -27.69 1.30 -30.93
N LYS A 170 -28.95 1.24 -31.35
CA LYS A 170 -29.42 0.28 -32.36
C LYS A 170 -29.26 0.81 -33.78
N THR A 171 -29.45 2.10 -33.98
CA THR A 171 -29.44 2.75 -35.30
C THR A 171 -28.15 3.53 -35.57
N GLY A 172 -27.38 3.84 -34.52
CA GLY A 172 -26.19 4.69 -34.61
C GLY A 172 -26.50 6.19 -34.77
N MET A 173 -27.77 6.57 -34.65
CA MET A 173 -28.21 7.96 -34.75
C MET A 173 -27.91 8.72 -33.46
N LEU A 174 -27.26 9.87 -33.62
CA LEU A 174 -26.94 10.85 -32.61
C LEU A 174 -28.05 11.89 -32.61
N LYS A 175 -28.59 12.25 -31.44
CA LYS A 175 -29.64 13.26 -31.29
C LYS A 175 -29.11 14.46 -30.55
N ASP A 176 -29.50 15.64 -31.02
CA ASP A 176 -29.10 16.95 -30.50
C ASP A 176 -27.57 17.05 -30.46
N VAL A 177 -26.99 17.16 -31.66
CA VAL A 177 -25.56 17.13 -31.92
C VAL A 177 -25.04 18.55 -32.07
N LEU A 178 -24.04 18.91 -31.28
CA LEU A 178 -23.36 20.19 -31.35
C LEU A 178 -21.89 19.96 -31.67
N ILE A 179 -21.38 20.60 -32.71
CA ILE A 179 -20.04 20.40 -33.24
C ILE A 179 -19.34 21.74 -33.32
N TYR A 180 -18.17 21.82 -32.71
CA TYR A 180 -17.24 22.92 -32.89
C TYR A 180 -16.13 22.45 -33.82
N ASN A 181 -16.04 23.05 -35.00
CA ASN A 181 -14.95 22.82 -35.94
C ASN A 181 -13.93 23.96 -35.84
N PHE A 182 -12.70 23.61 -35.45
CA PHE A 182 -11.54 24.50 -35.34
C PHE A 182 -10.50 24.27 -36.45
N SER A 183 -10.83 23.55 -37.53
CA SER A 183 -9.93 23.27 -38.66
C SER A 183 -9.29 24.52 -39.25
N ASP A 184 -10.04 25.64 -39.25
CA ASP A 184 -9.63 26.92 -39.84
C ASP A 184 -8.99 27.88 -38.79
N GLY A 185 -8.67 27.36 -37.60
CA GLY A 185 -8.10 28.09 -36.46
C GLY A 185 -9.13 28.50 -35.40
N PHE A 186 -8.67 28.68 -34.16
CA PHE A 186 -9.53 29.00 -32.99
C PHE A 186 -10.42 30.23 -33.18
N GLU A 187 -9.95 31.22 -33.94
CA GLU A 187 -10.69 32.47 -34.18
C GLU A 187 -11.77 32.36 -35.28
N ASN A 188 -11.72 31.31 -36.11
CA ASN A 188 -12.65 31.07 -37.22
C ASN A 188 -13.46 29.78 -36.99
N ALA A 189 -13.86 29.53 -35.74
CA ALA A 189 -14.58 28.32 -35.39
C ALA A 189 -15.96 28.28 -36.04
N HIS A 190 -16.30 27.15 -36.69
CA HIS A 190 -17.65 26.88 -37.15
C HIS A 190 -18.40 26.11 -36.08
N ILE A 191 -19.55 26.62 -35.65
CA ILE A 191 -20.43 25.97 -34.68
C ILE A 191 -21.60 25.38 -35.44
N ILE A 192 -21.73 24.07 -35.44
CA ILE A 192 -22.80 23.36 -36.15
C ILE A 192 -23.70 22.70 -35.11
N TRP A 193 -24.98 23.01 -35.13
CA TRP A 193 -26.00 22.31 -34.36
C TRP A 193 -26.90 21.53 -35.31
N ALA A 194 -27.28 20.30 -34.94
CA ALA A 194 -28.20 19.46 -35.71
C ALA A 194 -29.10 18.65 -34.78
N GLU A 195 -30.37 18.48 -35.17
CA GLU A 195 -31.33 17.67 -34.43
C GLU A 195 -30.95 16.19 -34.45
N GLU A 196 -30.51 15.69 -35.60
CA GLU A 196 -30.04 14.32 -35.76
C GLU A 196 -28.74 14.28 -36.55
N GLY A 197 -27.87 13.33 -36.23
CA GLY A 197 -26.63 13.11 -36.97
C GLY A 197 -26.22 11.65 -36.97
N LYS A 198 -25.40 11.27 -37.94
CA LYS A 198 -24.83 9.93 -38.05
C LYS A 198 -23.37 10.05 -38.47
N LEU A 199 -22.50 9.31 -37.80
CA LEU A 199 -21.08 9.24 -38.15
C LEU A 199 -20.80 7.86 -38.75
N GLU A 200 -20.25 7.82 -39.96
CA GLU A 200 -19.89 6.59 -40.66
C GLU A 200 -18.48 6.68 -41.23
N LEU A 201 -17.73 5.59 -41.22
CA LEU A 201 -16.46 5.50 -41.92
C LEU A 201 -16.68 5.35 -43.43
N THR A 202 -15.91 6.08 -44.23
CA THR A 202 -15.89 5.88 -45.69
C THR A 202 -15.34 4.48 -46.02
N ALA A 203 -15.72 3.90 -47.16
CA ALA A 203 -15.26 2.56 -47.60
C ALA A 203 -13.72 2.42 -47.64
N ASP A 204 -13.03 3.50 -48.03
CA ASP A 204 -11.56 3.59 -48.07
C ASP A 204 -10.93 3.73 -46.69
N LYS A 205 -11.77 3.96 -45.67
CA LYS A 205 -11.41 4.12 -44.27
C LYS A 205 -10.41 5.26 -43.98
N GLN A 206 -10.37 6.27 -44.85
CA GLN A 206 -9.52 7.46 -44.76
C GLN A 206 -10.28 8.74 -44.40
N HIS A 207 -11.61 8.65 -44.29
CA HIS A 207 -12.46 9.79 -43.94
C HIS A 207 -13.63 9.33 -43.07
N LEU A 208 -13.94 10.10 -42.04
CA LEU A 208 -15.19 10.02 -41.30
C LEU A 208 -16.23 10.86 -42.03
N TYR A 209 -17.31 10.21 -42.42
CA TYR A 209 -18.45 10.82 -43.08
C TYR A 209 -19.52 11.15 -42.06
N LEU A 210 -19.69 12.43 -41.80
CA LEU A 210 -20.66 12.94 -40.86
C LEU A 210 -21.90 13.41 -41.64
N HIS A 211 -23.02 12.76 -41.37
CA HIS A 211 -24.34 13.14 -41.83
C HIS A 211 -25.02 13.95 -40.73
N LEU A 212 -25.54 15.12 -41.07
CA LEU A 212 -26.29 15.99 -40.17
C LEU A 212 -27.63 16.31 -40.80
N TYR A 213 -28.69 16.19 -40.01
CA TYR A 213 -30.07 16.40 -40.42
C TYR A 213 -30.70 17.50 -39.59
N ASN A 214 -31.40 18.41 -40.27
CA ASN A 214 -32.12 19.55 -39.71
C ASN A 214 -31.29 20.34 -38.69
N GLY A 215 -30.43 21.21 -39.20
CA GLY A 215 -29.47 21.93 -38.37
C GLY A 215 -29.17 23.34 -38.82
N GLU A 216 -28.39 24.04 -38.00
CA GLU A 216 -27.89 25.37 -38.27
C GLU A 216 -26.38 25.41 -38.03
N GLN A 217 -25.65 26.01 -38.97
CA GLN A 217 -24.24 26.34 -38.82
C GLN A 217 -24.07 27.84 -38.61
N PHE A 218 -23.20 28.20 -37.69
CA PHE A 218 -22.81 29.55 -37.35
C PHE A 218 -21.31 29.71 -37.55
N GLU A 219 -20.90 30.80 -38.17
CA GLU A 219 -19.50 31.21 -38.27
C GLU A 219 -19.38 32.74 -38.16
N ASN A 220 -18.26 33.21 -37.66
CA ASN A 220 -17.96 34.64 -37.63
C ASN A 220 -17.25 35.04 -38.93
N LEU A 221 -17.81 36.00 -39.65
CA LEU A 221 -17.17 36.59 -40.81
C LEU A 221 -16.24 37.70 -40.31
N LYS A 222 -14.92 37.53 -40.41
CA LYS A 222 -14.02 38.62 -40.03
C LYS A 222 -14.25 39.84 -40.93
N SER A 223 -14.62 40.97 -40.32
CA SER A 223 -14.14 42.27 -40.77
C SER A 223 -12.79 42.52 -40.12
N GLN A 224 -11.84 42.97 -40.91
CA GLN A 224 -10.45 43.16 -40.53
C GLN A 224 -10.30 44.38 -39.60
N SER A 225 -10.67 44.25 -38.32
CA SER A 225 -10.29 45.17 -37.23
C SER A 225 -10.81 44.65 -35.89
N VAL A 226 -9.91 44.52 -34.90
CA VAL A 226 -10.16 43.99 -33.55
C VAL A 226 -11.06 44.92 -32.69
N ILE A 227 -11.61 46.00 -33.26
CA ILE A 227 -12.27 47.10 -32.52
C ILE A 227 -13.73 47.36 -32.95
N SER A 228 -14.40 46.43 -33.64
CA SER A 228 -15.85 46.59 -33.93
C SER A 228 -16.72 45.83 -32.93
N ARG A 229 -17.59 46.55 -32.20
CA ARG A 229 -18.61 45.97 -31.29
C ARG A 229 -19.60 45.01 -31.98
N ASN A 230 -19.70 45.05 -33.31
CA ASN A 230 -20.59 44.21 -34.10
C ASN A 230 -19.76 43.37 -35.08
N VAL A 231 -19.53 42.10 -34.75
CA VAL A 231 -18.92 41.13 -35.66
C VAL A 231 -20.01 40.56 -36.56
N PRO A 232 -19.94 40.72 -37.89
CA PRO A 232 -20.89 40.09 -38.79
C PRO A 232 -20.73 38.56 -38.70
N TYR A 233 -21.85 37.85 -38.62
CA TYR A 233 -21.87 36.39 -38.59
C TYR A 233 -22.64 35.85 -39.80
N ARG A 234 -22.27 34.65 -40.25
CA ARG A 234 -23.03 33.89 -41.23
C ARG A 234 -23.75 32.77 -40.49
N ARG A 235 -25.06 32.69 -40.71
CA ARG A 235 -25.89 31.55 -40.29
C ARG A 235 -26.40 30.82 -41.53
N GLU A 236 -26.18 29.52 -41.57
CA GLU A 236 -26.63 28.63 -42.63
C GLU A 236 -27.56 27.58 -42.02
N SER A 237 -28.85 27.62 -42.35
CA SER A 237 -29.82 26.58 -41.95
C SER A 237 -29.92 25.52 -43.06
N PHE A 238 -29.81 24.24 -42.71
CA PHE A 238 -29.79 23.13 -43.65
C PHE A 238 -30.75 22.01 -43.24
N LYS A 239 -31.34 21.33 -44.23
CA LYS A 239 -32.12 20.10 -44.01
C LYS A 239 -31.23 18.87 -43.92
N GLU A 240 -30.20 18.82 -44.75
CA GLU A 240 -29.21 17.76 -44.77
C GLU A 240 -27.85 18.39 -45.10
N LYS A 241 -26.84 18.00 -44.34
CA LYS A 241 -25.45 18.46 -44.53
C LYS A 241 -24.52 17.28 -44.31
N HIS A 242 -23.59 17.11 -45.24
CA HIS A 242 -22.58 16.09 -45.16
C HIS A 242 -21.20 16.72 -45.12
N THR A 243 -20.38 16.29 -44.18
CA THR A 243 -19.01 16.75 -44.05
C THR A 243 -18.08 15.56 -43.94
N LEU A 244 -17.01 15.58 -44.73
CA LEU A 244 -15.92 14.61 -44.64
C LEU A 244 -14.85 15.16 -43.72
N ILE A 245 -14.56 14.44 -42.65
CA ILE A 245 -13.44 14.71 -41.76
C ILE A 245 -12.33 13.75 -42.18
N GLN A 246 -11.15 14.27 -42.51
CA GLN A 246 -9.99 13.42 -42.80
C GLN A 246 -9.68 12.55 -41.58
N PHE A 247 -9.61 11.24 -41.77
CA PHE A 247 -9.42 10.28 -40.69
C PHE A 247 -8.71 9.02 -41.18
N ASP A 248 -7.45 8.83 -40.82
CA ASP A 248 -6.73 7.60 -41.16
C ASP A 248 -7.09 6.46 -40.19
N SER A 249 -7.86 5.47 -40.65
CA SER A 249 -8.17 4.25 -39.88
C SER A 249 -7.03 3.21 -39.87
N GLY A 250 -6.00 3.42 -40.71
CA GLY A 250 -4.82 2.57 -40.71
C GLY A 250 -4.23 2.55 -39.31
N PHE A 251 -3.92 1.36 -38.78
CA PHE A 251 -3.13 1.30 -37.55
C PHE A 251 -1.72 1.73 -37.90
N ASN A 252 -1.48 3.03 -37.80
CA ASN A 252 -0.16 3.61 -37.88
C ASN A 252 0.31 3.81 -36.44
N MET A 253 1.42 3.16 -36.12
CA MET A 253 1.99 3.26 -34.79
C MET A 253 2.47 4.70 -34.59
N VAL A 254 1.90 5.39 -33.60
CA VAL A 254 2.26 6.78 -33.31
C VAL A 254 3.75 6.88 -33.00
N ASP A 255 4.42 7.86 -33.61
CA ASP A 255 5.82 8.15 -33.33
C ASP A 255 6.03 8.45 -31.85
N GLY A 256 7.01 7.79 -31.24
CA GLY A 256 7.21 7.81 -29.79
C GLY A 256 7.76 9.11 -29.20
N ASP A 257 7.83 10.20 -29.96
CA ASP A 257 8.44 11.46 -29.54
C ASP A 257 7.67 12.14 -28.39
N PHE A 258 6.35 11.95 -28.33
CA PHE A 258 5.53 12.42 -27.20
C PHE A 258 5.90 11.78 -25.86
N LEU A 259 6.63 10.66 -25.88
CA LEU A 259 7.03 9.92 -24.67
C LEU A 259 8.35 10.41 -24.08
N ASP A 260 9.09 11.30 -24.75
CA ASP A 260 10.45 11.66 -24.32
C ASP A 260 10.50 12.33 -22.92
N ARG A 261 9.40 12.94 -22.46
CA ARG A 261 9.31 13.50 -21.09
C ARG A 261 9.20 12.44 -19.99
N ARG A 262 8.89 11.19 -20.33
CA ARG A 262 8.68 10.12 -19.36
C ARG A 262 9.99 9.43 -18.96
N SER A 263 10.13 9.13 -17.67
CA SER A 263 11.31 8.46 -17.11
C SER A 263 11.24 6.94 -17.17
N ASP A 264 10.04 6.35 -17.20
CA ASP A 264 9.83 4.90 -17.19
C ASP A 264 10.26 4.20 -18.48
N ILE A 265 10.31 4.94 -19.60
CA ILE A 265 10.78 4.46 -20.91
C ILE A 265 12.29 4.66 -21.15
N LYS A 266 13.04 5.12 -20.14
CA LYS A 266 14.47 5.43 -20.25
C LYS A 266 15.32 4.41 -19.49
N ASN A 267 16.51 4.12 -20.03
CA ASN A 267 17.53 3.37 -19.30
C ASN A 267 18.21 4.25 -18.24
N MET A 268 19.03 3.65 -17.37
CA MET A 268 19.68 4.36 -16.26
C MET A 268 20.56 5.53 -16.72
N ARG A 269 21.23 5.39 -17.86
CA ARG A 269 22.13 6.40 -18.42
C ARG A 269 21.35 7.57 -19.01
N GLU A 270 20.30 7.28 -19.77
CA GLU A 270 19.36 8.26 -20.33
C GLU A 270 18.64 9.02 -19.21
N ILE A 271 18.25 8.35 -18.12
CA ILE A 271 17.68 9.03 -16.95
C ILE A 271 18.69 9.99 -16.33
N SER A 272 19.96 9.60 -16.18
CA SER A 272 21.00 10.51 -15.64
C SER A 272 21.16 11.75 -16.52
N GLN A 273 21.25 11.57 -17.83
CA GLN A 273 21.36 12.69 -18.78
C GLN A 273 20.10 13.57 -18.79
N ALA A 274 18.92 12.96 -18.62
CA ALA A 274 17.67 13.70 -18.47
C ALA A 274 17.64 14.50 -17.17
N ILE A 275 18.14 13.96 -16.05
CA ILE A 275 18.26 14.70 -14.78
C ILE A 275 19.19 15.90 -14.96
N ASP A 276 20.38 15.70 -15.52
CA ASP A 276 21.34 16.79 -15.74
C ASP A 276 20.75 17.90 -16.61
N SER A 277 20.10 17.54 -17.72
CA SER A 277 19.48 18.53 -18.61
C SER A 277 18.29 19.26 -17.97
N LEU A 278 17.48 18.56 -17.16
CA LEU A 278 16.39 19.17 -16.40
C LEU A 278 16.90 20.12 -15.32
N GLU A 279 18.00 19.79 -14.64
CA GLU A 279 18.62 20.64 -13.62
C GLU A 279 19.22 21.90 -14.23
N ILE A 280 19.94 21.78 -15.35
CA ILE A 280 20.45 22.95 -16.09
C ILE A 280 19.30 23.85 -16.53
N ARG A 281 18.19 23.26 -17.02
CA ARG A 281 16.99 24.02 -17.39
C ARG A 281 16.38 24.70 -16.18
N ALA A 282 16.31 24.02 -15.03
CA ALA A 282 15.78 24.58 -13.80
C ALA A 282 16.58 25.77 -13.29
N ASP A 283 17.90 25.64 -13.28
CA ASP A 283 18.80 26.72 -12.89
C ASP A 283 18.68 27.92 -13.84
N SER A 284 18.59 27.67 -15.15
CA SER A 284 18.42 28.74 -16.14
C SER A 284 17.10 29.50 -15.95
N VAL A 285 15.99 28.78 -15.75
CA VAL A 285 14.68 29.39 -15.50
C VAL A 285 14.68 30.15 -14.16
N GLY A 286 15.27 29.57 -13.11
CA GLY A 286 15.41 30.21 -11.81
C GLY A 286 16.21 31.52 -11.87
N ARG A 287 17.33 31.54 -12.61
CA ARG A 287 18.12 32.76 -12.85
C ARG A 287 17.34 33.80 -13.65
N ALA A 288 16.58 33.37 -14.66
CA ALA A 288 15.73 34.29 -15.42
C ALA A 288 14.66 34.93 -14.53
N TYR A 289 13.99 34.14 -13.68
CA TYR A 289 13.02 34.65 -12.70
C TYR A 289 13.66 35.60 -11.68
N PHE A 290 14.86 35.29 -11.19
CA PHE A 290 15.60 36.18 -10.30
C PHE A 290 15.91 37.52 -10.95
N ASN A 291 16.45 37.51 -12.17
CA ASN A 291 16.79 38.73 -12.91
C ASN A 291 15.54 39.57 -13.21
N ASP A 292 14.45 38.92 -13.60
CA ASP A 292 13.16 39.57 -13.84
C ASP A 292 12.64 40.26 -12.57
N VAL A 293 12.64 39.57 -11.43
CA VAL A 293 12.20 40.13 -10.12
C VAL A 293 13.06 41.32 -9.67
N ILE A 294 14.38 41.27 -9.89
CA ILE A 294 15.27 42.40 -9.61
C ILE A 294 14.99 43.58 -10.53
N SER A 295 14.74 43.31 -11.81
CA SER A 295 14.53 44.36 -12.82
C SER A 295 13.14 45.01 -12.76
N THR A 296 12.17 44.37 -12.10
CA THR A 296 10.78 44.83 -12.00
C THR A 296 10.41 45.27 -10.58
N THR A 297 10.33 44.33 -9.64
CA THR A 297 9.82 44.55 -8.29
C THR A 297 10.84 45.24 -7.39
N TYR A 298 12.11 44.85 -7.47
CA TYR A 298 13.19 45.44 -6.66
C TYR A 298 14.00 46.47 -7.44
N LYS A 299 13.49 46.97 -8.56
CA LYS A 299 14.16 48.00 -9.36
C LYS A 299 14.36 49.25 -8.51
N SER A 300 15.60 49.54 -8.15
CA SER A 300 15.92 50.82 -7.51
C SER A 300 15.64 51.96 -8.50
N PRO A 301 15.01 53.06 -8.07
CA PRO A 301 14.83 54.21 -8.92
C PRO A 301 16.19 54.77 -9.33
N VAL A 302 16.34 55.17 -10.59
CA VAL A 302 17.55 55.83 -11.06
C VAL A 302 17.52 57.26 -10.51
N LEU A 303 18.28 57.49 -9.44
CA LEU A 303 18.39 58.82 -8.82
C LEU A 303 19.30 59.71 -9.68
N THR A 304 18.86 60.94 -9.94
CA THR A 304 19.74 61.96 -10.52
C THR A 304 20.73 62.47 -9.47
N ARG A 305 21.87 63.03 -9.89
CA ARG A 305 22.91 63.57 -8.97
C ARG A 305 22.38 64.65 -8.00
N ALA A 306 21.35 65.40 -8.43
CA ALA A 306 20.72 66.41 -7.60
C ALA A 306 19.80 65.79 -6.53
N ASP A 307 19.15 64.66 -6.85
CA ASP A 307 18.25 63.97 -5.92
C ASP A 307 19.03 63.14 -4.91
N SER A 308 20.14 62.51 -5.31
CA SER A 308 21.01 61.75 -4.40
C SER A 308 21.63 62.63 -3.31
N THR A 309 22.07 63.84 -3.66
CA THR A 309 22.61 64.81 -2.69
C THR A 309 21.55 65.38 -1.75
N LYS A 310 20.28 65.48 -2.19
CA LYS A 310 19.16 65.83 -1.30
C LYS A 310 18.81 64.70 -0.35
N LEU A 311 18.82 63.46 -0.82
CA LEU A 311 18.51 62.27 0.00
C LEU A 311 19.55 62.06 1.10
N GLU A 312 20.83 62.27 0.80
CA GLU A 312 21.93 62.22 1.76
C GLU A 312 21.82 63.34 2.81
N LYS A 313 21.44 64.56 2.40
CA LYS A 313 21.17 65.67 3.33
C LYS A 313 19.94 65.46 4.21
N LEU A 314 18.92 64.79 3.71
CA LEU A 314 17.68 64.51 4.44
C LEU A 314 17.83 63.37 5.46
N ASN A 315 18.92 62.58 5.37
CA ASN A 315 19.27 61.48 6.29
C ASN A 315 18.07 60.60 6.66
N VAL A 316 17.28 60.22 5.65
CA VAL A 316 16.02 59.49 5.85
C VAL A 316 16.32 58.02 6.11
N ALA A 317 16.42 57.64 7.38
CA ALA A 317 16.61 56.25 7.79
C ALA A 317 15.36 55.38 7.55
N TYR A 318 14.16 55.98 7.49
CA TYR A 318 12.88 55.30 7.33
C TYR A 318 11.87 56.18 6.60
N ILE A 319 11.25 55.65 5.54
CA ILE A 319 10.17 56.32 4.82
C ILE A 319 8.85 55.93 5.48
N ASN A 320 8.19 56.88 6.16
CA ASN A 320 6.86 56.66 6.74
C ASN A 320 5.78 56.77 5.66
N THR A 321 5.40 55.63 5.09
CA THR A 321 4.40 55.53 4.01
C THR A 321 3.01 56.01 4.43
N ASP A 322 2.64 55.83 5.70
CA ASP A 322 1.32 56.20 6.21
C ASP A 322 1.15 57.71 6.32
N SER A 323 2.21 58.41 6.72
CA SER A 323 2.23 59.88 6.74
C SER A 323 2.08 60.45 5.33
N ILE A 324 2.81 59.89 4.36
CA ILE A 324 2.73 60.29 2.94
C ILE A 324 1.32 60.03 2.42
N TYR A 325 0.78 58.83 2.62
CA TYR A 325 -0.56 58.46 2.18
C TYR A 325 -1.64 59.36 2.81
N ASN A 326 -1.55 59.64 4.11
CA ASN A 326 -2.52 60.48 4.81
C ASN A 326 -2.52 61.94 4.33
N SER A 327 -1.36 62.45 3.88
CA SER A 327 -1.20 63.79 3.33
C SER A 327 -1.79 63.99 1.92
N MET A 328 -2.13 62.89 1.22
CA MET A 328 -2.71 62.94 -0.13
C MET A 328 -4.18 63.35 -0.15
N THR A 329 -4.64 63.89 -1.27
CA THR A 329 -6.07 64.19 -1.53
C THR A 329 -6.90 62.90 -1.66
N SER A 330 -8.23 62.99 -1.47
CA SER A 330 -9.12 61.83 -1.60
C SER A 330 -9.06 61.14 -2.97
N GLN A 331 -8.85 61.91 -4.05
CA GLN A 331 -8.71 61.36 -5.40
C GLN A 331 -7.37 60.63 -5.59
N GLU A 332 -6.27 61.20 -5.08
CA GLU A 332 -4.95 60.57 -5.12
C GLU A 332 -4.89 59.31 -4.26
N LYS A 333 -5.57 59.29 -3.11
CA LYS A 333 -5.73 58.09 -2.27
C LYS A 333 -6.41 56.97 -3.03
N MET A 334 -7.56 57.24 -3.66
CA MET A 334 -8.29 56.25 -4.45
C MET A 334 -7.46 55.73 -5.63
N GLN A 335 -6.80 56.61 -6.38
CA GLN A 335 -5.93 56.21 -7.49
C GLN A 335 -4.74 55.37 -7.04
N THR A 336 -4.12 55.71 -5.90
CA THR A 336 -2.99 54.98 -5.33
C THR A 336 -3.44 53.60 -4.86
N LEU A 337 -4.60 53.50 -4.19
CA LEU A 337 -5.18 52.22 -3.79
C LEU A 337 -5.47 51.32 -4.99
N SER A 338 -6.18 51.82 -6.02
CA SER A 338 -6.49 51.01 -7.20
C SER A 338 -5.23 50.57 -7.97
N LYS A 339 -4.21 51.44 -8.09
CA LYS A 339 -2.92 51.06 -8.69
C LYS A 339 -2.21 49.98 -7.86
N THR A 340 -2.23 50.11 -6.54
CA THR A 340 -1.60 49.16 -5.61
C THR A 340 -2.32 47.82 -5.67
N GLU A 341 -3.65 47.80 -5.61
CA GLU A 341 -4.48 46.60 -5.73
C GLU A 341 -4.21 45.87 -7.05
N ASN A 342 -4.25 46.59 -8.18
CA ASN A 342 -3.96 46.01 -9.49
C ASN A 342 -2.52 45.46 -9.57
N ARG A 343 -1.53 46.18 -9.00
CA ARG A 343 -0.13 45.74 -9.00
C ARG A 343 0.08 44.51 -8.12
N VAL A 344 -0.50 44.47 -6.93
CA VAL A 344 -0.41 43.33 -6.00
C VAL A 344 -1.11 42.11 -6.59
N SER A 345 -2.31 42.28 -7.15
CA SER A 345 -3.05 41.21 -7.82
C SER A 345 -2.27 40.63 -9.01
N SER A 346 -1.69 41.49 -9.84
CA SER A 346 -0.85 41.08 -10.97
C SER A 346 0.41 40.33 -10.50
N LEU A 347 1.08 40.83 -9.46
CA LEU A 347 2.28 40.18 -8.91
C LEU A 347 1.95 38.84 -8.25
N ALA A 348 0.83 38.73 -7.53
CA ALA A 348 0.37 37.48 -6.94
C ALA A 348 0.11 36.43 -8.04
N SER A 349 -0.63 36.81 -9.09
CA SER A 349 -0.90 35.93 -10.24
C SER A 349 0.40 35.49 -10.94
N GLU A 350 1.36 36.41 -11.11
CA GLU A 350 2.65 36.10 -11.71
C GLU A 350 3.49 35.15 -10.84
N CYS A 351 3.53 35.37 -9.53
CA CYS A 351 4.18 34.49 -8.57
C CYS A 351 3.55 33.09 -8.56
N ASP A 352 2.22 33.00 -8.62
CA ASP A 352 1.51 31.73 -8.67
C ASP A 352 1.83 30.96 -9.96
N MET A 353 1.86 31.64 -11.11
CA MET A 353 2.24 31.04 -12.39
C MET A 353 3.69 30.53 -12.36
N LYS A 354 4.64 31.35 -11.88
CA LYS A 354 6.06 30.95 -11.75
C LYS A 354 6.24 29.79 -10.76
N SER A 355 5.50 29.80 -9.65
CA SER A 355 5.48 28.73 -8.65
C SER A 355 4.97 27.41 -9.23
N PHE A 356 3.91 27.45 -10.03
CA PHE A 356 3.40 26.28 -10.74
C PHE A 356 4.44 25.66 -11.67
N MET A 357 5.07 26.48 -12.53
CA MET A 357 6.10 26.02 -13.47
C MET A 357 7.33 25.45 -12.75
N SER A 358 7.78 26.11 -11.68
CA SER A 358 8.91 25.63 -10.87
C SER A 358 8.59 24.29 -10.21
N LYS A 359 7.40 24.16 -9.61
CA LYS A 359 6.95 22.90 -8.98
C LYS A 359 6.83 21.76 -9.99
N GLU A 360 6.34 22.02 -11.21
CA GLU A 360 6.26 21.01 -12.27
C GLU A 360 7.65 20.51 -12.66
N MET A 361 8.60 21.42 -12.83
CA MET A 361 9.98 21.09 -13.18
C MET A 361 10.68 20.30 -12.07
N ASP A 362 10.55 20.73 -10.81
CA ASP A 362 11.08 20.00 -9.66
C ASP A 362 10.45 18.61 -9.53
N ASN A 363 9.14 18.51 -9.78
CA ASN A 363 8.43 17.22 -9.76
C ASN A 363 8.95 16.28 -10.86
N SER A 364 9.26 16.82 -12.04
CA SER A 364 9.88 16.05 -13.12
C SER A 364 11.26 15.53 -12.71
N ILE A 365 12.12 16.38 -12.14
CA ILE A 365 13.44 15.99 -11.61
C ILE A 365 13.31 14.90 -10.55
N ARG A 366 12.40 15.07 -9.58
CA ARG A 366 12.15 14.07 -8.52
C ARG A 366 11.64 12.75 -9.10
N THR A 367 10.78 12.79 -10.10
CA THR A 367 10.25 11.58 -10.76
C THR A 367 11.39 10.80 -11.44
N HIS A 368 12.25 11.48 -12.19
CA HIS A 368 13.41 10.87 -12.84
C HIS A 368 14.40 10.28 -11.82
N ARG A 369 14.73 11.01 -10.75
CA ARG A 369 15.58 10.52 -9.65
C ARG A 369 14.97 9.30 -8.96
N SER A 370 13.65 9.27 -8.76
CA SER A 370 12.95 8.13 -8.18
C SER A 370 13.07 6.89 -9.05
N ASP A 371 12.81 7.02 -10.35
CA ASP A 371 12.78 5.89 -11.26
C ASP A 371 14.20 5.32 -11.48
N TRP A 372 15.23 6.17 -11.41
CA TRP A 372 16.64 5.75 -11.33
C TRP A 372 16.88 4.82 -10.12
N HIS A 373 16.49 5.25 -8.91
CA HIS A 373 16.67 4.44 -7.71
C HIS A 373 15.80 3.17 -7.71
N LYS A 374 14.60 3.22 -8.28
CA LYS A 374 13.69 2.07 -8.36
C LYS A 374 14.29 0.90 -9.14
N LYS A 375 15.07 1.15 -10.19
CA LYS A 375 15.78 0.09 -10.93
C LYS A 375 16.70 -0.73 -10.01
N ILE A 376 17.33 -0.06 -9.03
CA ILE A 376 18.21 -0.70 -8.04
C ILE A 376 17.38 -1.40 -6.96
N THR A 377 16.42 -0.70 -6.34
CA THR A 377 15.68 -1.23 -5.19
C THR A 377 14.83 -2.45 -5.57
N LEU A 378 14.22 -2.47 -6.76
CA LEU A 378 13.43 -3.62 -7.23
C LEU A 378 14.31 -4.86 -7.50
N SER A 379 15.53 -4.64 -7.99
CA SER A 379 16.51 -5.70 -8.21
C SER A 379 17.02 -6.27 -6.88
N LEU A 380 17.27 -5.39 -5.90
CA LEU A 380 17.69 -5.78 -4.55
C LEU A 380 16.56 -6.47 -3.77
N ALA A 381 15.31 -6.12 -4.05
CA ALA A 381 14.13 -6.74 -3.42
C ALA A 381 14.14 -8.27 -3.61
N CYS A 382 14.60 -8.77 -4.77
CA CYS A 382 14.72 -10.22 -5.03
C CYS A 382 15.54 -10.94 -3.94
N LEU A 383 16.64 -10.33 -3.47
CA LEU A 383 17.47 -10.89 -2.41
C LEU A 383 16.82 -10.73 -1.04
N ILE A 384 16.25 -9.56 -0.75
CA ILE A 384 15.62 -9.27 0.54
C ILE A 384 14.45 -10.22 0.79
N PHE A 385 13.60 -10.42 -0.23
CA PHE A 385 12.46 -11.34 -0.15
C PHE A 385 12.88 -12.78 0.01
N PHE A 386 14.00 -13.21 -0.57
CA PHE A 386 14.57 -14.54 -0.30
C PHE A 386 14.97 -14.69 1.18
N PHE A 387 15.67 -13.70 1.75
CA PHE A 387 16.08 -13.72 3.16
C PHE A 387 14.92 -13.57 4.16
N ILE A 388 13.76 -13.11 3.71
CA ILE A 388 12.54 -13.16 4.50
C ILE A 388 11.86 -14.53 4.35
N GLY A 389 11.71 -15.00 3.11
CA GLY A 389 10.94 -16.19 2.80
C GLY A 389 11.56 -17.49 3.26
N ALA A 390 12.86 -17.70 3.03
CA ALA A 390 13.52 -18.96 3.38
C ALA A 390 13.58 -19.23 4.88
N PRO A 391 13.95 -18.27 5.76
CA PRO A 391 13.91 -18.48 7.20
C PRO A 391 12.51 -18.68 7.75
N LEU A 392 11.53 -17.94 7.22
CA LEU A 392 10.14 -18.06 7.64
C LEU A 392 9.53 -19.41 7.22
N GLY A 393 9.86 -19.89 6.02
CA GLY A 393 9.49 -21.23 5.54
C GLY A 393 10.09 -22.34 6.39
N ALA A 394 11.37 -22.22 6.76
CA ALA A 394 12.02 -23.16 7.67
C ALA A 394 11.37 -23.24 9.07
N ILE A 395 10.74 -22.14 9.53
CA ILE A 395 10.06 -22.07 10.82
C ILE A 395 8.65 -22.66 10.75
N ILE A 396 7.91 -22.39 9.66
CA ILE A 396 6.52 -22.80 9.49
C ILE A 396 6.49 -24.25 8.99
N ARG A 397 6.60 -25.19 9.93
CA ARG A 397 6.65 -26.65 9.67
C ARG A 397 5.29 -27.30 9.39
N LYS A 398 4.18 -26.60 9.67
CA LYS A 398 2.79 -27.12 9.57
C LYS A 398 1.87 -26.04 8.97
N GLY A 399 1.08 -26.41 7.96
CA GLY A 399 0.11 -25.49 7.34
C GLY A 399 -0.35 -25.81 5.90
N GLY A 400 0.13 -26.90 5.30
CA GLY A 400 -0.17 -27.24 3.90
C GLY A 400 0.31 -26.18 2.91
N LEU A 401 -0.04 -26.34 1.63
CA LEU A 401 0.38 -25.42 0.55
C LEU A 401 -0.21 -24.00 0.69
N GLY A 402 -1.30 -23.81 1.43
CA GLY A 402 -2.03 -22.54 1.52
C GLY A 402 -1.41 -21.50 2.48
N MET A 403 -0.91 -21.92 3.64
CA MET A 403 -0.35 -20.99 4.64
C MET A 403 0.87 -20.19 4.14
N PRO A 404 1.85 -20.81 3.45
CA PRO A 404 2.96 -20.07 2.83
C PRO A 404 2.48 -18.98 1.85
N VAL A 405 1.43 -19.27 1.07
CA VAL A 405 0.86 -18.32 0.11
C VAL A 405 0.29 -17.11 0.83
N VAL A 406 -0.60 -17.31 1.80
CA VAL A 406 -1.25 -16.20 2.52
C VAL A 406 -0.22 -15.28 3.20
N ILE A 407 0.79 -15.88 3.85
CA ILE A 407 1.83 -15.11 4.54
C ILE A 407 2.69 -14.34 3.54
N SER A 408 3.06 -14.95 2.41
CA SER A 408 3.82 -14.26 1.36
C SER A 408 3.07 -13.06 0.79
N VAL A 409 1.77 -13.22 0.52
CA VAL A 409 0.90 -12.16 0.00
C VAL A 409 0.80 -11.03 1.01
N LEU A 410 0.60 -11.34 2.30
CA LEU A 410 0.54 -10.32 3.34
C LEU A 410 1.85 -9.52 3.47
N ILE A 411 3.01 -10.20 3.48
CA ILE A 411 4.32 -9.54 3.51
C ILE A 411 4.52 -8.68 2.27
N PHE A 412 4.13 -9.16 1.09
CA PHE A 412 4.23 -8.42 -0.16
C PHE A 412 3.30 -7.21 -0.21
N VAL A 413 2.07 -7.32 0.30
CA VAL A 413 1.13 -6.19 0.41
C VAL A 413 1.72 -5.11 1.31
N VAL A 414 2.27 -5.48 2.47
CA VAL A 414 2.94 -4.52 3.38
C VAL A 414 4.11 -3.83 2.68
N TYR A 415 4.97 -4.59 1.98
CA TYR A 415 6.04 -4.04 1.15
C TYR A 415 5.50 -3.03 0.13
N TYR A 416 4.49 -3.41 -0.64
CA TYR A 416 3.96 -2.60 -1.72
C TYR A 416 3.31 -1.31 -1.21
N ILE A 417 2.62 -1.36 -0.07
CA ILE A 417 2.04 -0.19 0.60
C ILE A 417 3.15 0.78 1.03
N ILE A 418 4.19 0.28 1.69
CA ILE A 418 5.31 1.11 2.14
C ILE A 418 6.06 1.70 0.93
N ASP A 419 6.37 0.90 -0.08
CA ASP A 419 7.09 1.32 -1.28
C ASP A 419 6.31 2.38 -2.07
N SER A 420 5.04 2.11 -2.36
CA SER A 420 4.18 3.02 -3.12
C SER A 420 3.87 4.29 -2.34
N GLY A 421 3.62 4.18 -1.04
CA GLY A 421 3.35 5.32 -0.16
C GLY A 421 4.57 6.22 -0.01
N ALA A 422 5.72 5.66 0.35
CA ALA A 422 6.94 6.43 0.55
C ALA A 422 7.47 7.05 -0.75
N THR A 423 7.37 6.34 -1.88
CA THR A 423 7.71 6.91 -3.19
C THR A 423 6.78 8.08 -3.54
N ARG A 424 5.48 7.99 -3.23
CA ARG A 424 4.51 9.06 -3.51
C ARG A 424 4.82 10.32 -2.71
N VAL A 425 5.12 10.18 -1.42
CA VAL A 425 5.53 11.30 -0.54
C VAL A 425 6.90 11.86 -0.97
N GLY A 426 7.81 11.00 -1.44
CA GLY A 426 9.06 11.46 -2.03
C GLY A 426 8.85 12.29 -3.31
N LYS A 427 7.93 11.86 -4.19
CA LYS A 427 7.60 12.56 -5.43
C LYS A 427 6.86 13.89 -5.16
N SER A 428 6.04 13.99 -4.11
CA SER A 428 5.40 15.25 -3.71
C SER A 428 6.38 16.33 -3.22
N GLY A 429 7.60 15.93 -2.82
CA GLY A 429 8.63 16.84 -2.33
C GLY A 429 8.60 17.08 -0.82
N GLU A 430 7.70 16.42 -0.10
CA GLU A 430 7.64 16.47 1.37
C GLU A 430 8.77 15.69 2.05
N MET A 431 9.25 14.63 1.38
CA MET A 431 10.34 13.79 1.85
C MET A 431 11.45 13.72 0.80
N ASN A 432 12.70 13.56 1.25
CA ASN A 432 13.82 13.33 0.35
C ASN A 432 13.53 12.11 -0.55
N ILE A 433 13.71 12.28 -1.87
CA ILE A 433 13.33 11.26 -2.85
C ILE A 433 14.13 9.96 -2.73
N VAL A 434 15.40 10.05 -2.33
CA VAL A 434 16.27 8.90 -2.11
C VAL A 434 15.75 8.11 -0.92
N LEU A 435 15.47 8.78 0.20
CA LEU A 435 14.86 8.14 1.36
C LEU A 435 13.53 7.49 0.97
N GLY A 436 12.64 8.22 0.29
CA GLY A 436 11.32 7.72 -0.15
C GLY A 436 11.38 6.45 -0.98
N THR A 437 12.32 6.37 -1.91
CA THR A 437 12.46 5.19 -2.78
C THR A 437 13.13 4.02 -2.05
N TRP A 438 13.99 4.28 -1.06
CA TRP A 438 14.70 3.25 -0.30
C TRP A 438 13.98 2.82 0.99
N MET A 439 12.91 3.51 1.43
CA MET A 439 12.19 3.21 2.67
C MET A 439 11.78 1.74 2.80
N SER A 440 11.22 1.17 1.73
CA SER A 440 10.78 -0.23 1.72
C SER A 440 11.93 -1.20 1.99
N THR A 441 13.08 -0.94 1.36
CA THR A 441 14.33 -1.69 1.54
C THR A 441 14.91 -1.50 2.94
N LEU A 442 14.93 -0.28 3.45
CA LEU A 442 15.44 0.06 4.79
C LEU A 442 14.65 -0.61 5.91
N VAL A 443 13.34 -0.81 5.73
CA VAL A 443 12.50 -1.52 6.70
C VAL A 443 12.65 -3.03 6.58
N LEU A 444 12.66 -3.58 5.35
CA LEU A 444 12.66 -5.03 5.14
C LEU A 444 14.02 -5.69 5.28
N ALA A 445 15.11 -5.04 4.92
CA ALA A 445 16.44 -5.65 5.01
C ALA A 445 16.82 -6.02 6.46
N PRO A 446 16.62 -5.17 7.48
CA PRO A 446 16.82 -5.55 8.88
C PRO A 446 15.88 -6.68 9.33
N LEU A 447 14.63 -6.69 8.88
CA LEU A 447 13.68 -7.77 9.18
C LEU A 447 14.12 -9.11 8.59
N GLY A 448 14.57 -9.12 7.33
CA GLY A 448 15.14 -10.30 6.69
C GLY A 448 16.40 -10.81 7.39
N ALA A 449 17.29 -9.90 7.78
CA ALA A 449 18.48 -10.24 8.57
C ALA A 449 18.11 -10.82 9.95
N PHE A 450 17.14 -10.21 10.63
CA PHE A 450 16.62 -10.69 11.92
C PHE A 450 16.02 -12.10 11.80
N PHE A 451 15.15 -12.36 10.81
CA PHE A 451 14.57 -13.68 10.59
C PHE A 451 15.63 -14.72 10.26
N THR A 452 16.61 -14.36 9.42
CA THR A 452 17.72 -15.24 9.05
C THR A 452 18.56 -15.62 10.28
N TYR A 453 18.94 -14.63 11.09
CA TYR A 453 19.70 -14.85 12.33
C TYR A 453 18.93 -15.75 13.31
N LYS A 454 17.63 -15.49 13.48
CA LYS A 454 16.79 -16.20 14.44
C LYS A 454 16.53 -17.66 14.03
N SER A 455 16.29 -17.90 12.74
CA SER A 455 16.09 -19.25 12.19
C SER A 455 17.37 -20.10 12.29
N ASN A 456 18.55 -19.47 12.21
CA ASN A 456 19.82 -20.16 12.43
C ASN A 456 20.03 -20.59 13.90
N LYS A 457 19.45 -19.87 14.87
CA LYS A 457 19.58 -20.15 16.31
C LYS A 457 18.47 -21.03 16.90
N ASP A 458 17.58 -21.61 16.07
CA ASP A 458 16.41 -22.40 16.49
C ASP A 458 15.58 -21.75 17.61
N SER A 459 15.52 -20.41 17.60
CA SER A 459 14.85 -19.68 18.68
C SER A 459 13.35 -19.89 18.64
N VAL A 460 12.79 -20.42 19.73
CA VAL A 460 11.36 -20.72 19.99
C VAL A 460 10.44 -19.49 19.92
N VAL A 461 10.99 -18.28 19.72
CA VAL A 461 10.28 -16.99 19.76
C VAL A 461 9.38 -16.78 18.51
N PHE A 462 9.07 -17.82 17.72
CA PHE A 462 7.97 -17.85 16.74
C PHE A 462 7.17 -19.15 16.81
N ASN A 463 6.96 -19.68 18.01
CA ASN A 463 5.94 -20.70 18.19
C ASN A 463 4.56 -20.04 17.99
N ILE A 464 3.80 -20.48 16.99
CA ILE A 464 2.45 -19.99 16.71
C ILE A 464 1.59 -20.09 17.97
N ASP A 465 1.85 -21.09 18.81
CA ASP A 465 1.17 -21.28 20.09
C ASP A 465 1.45 -20.15 21.09
N THR A 466 2.68 -19.59 21.13
CA THR A 466 2.98 -18.43 22.00
C THR A 466 2.28 -17.14 21.53
N TYR A 467 2.18 -16.91 20.23
CA TYR A 467 1.46 -15.74 19.70
C TYR A 467 -0.05 -15.92 19.80
N ALA A 468 -0.56 -17.13 19.53
CA ALA A 468 -1.95 -17.49 19.76
C ALA A 468 -2.29 -17.36 21.25
N ALA A 469 -1.40 -17.77 22.16
CA ALA A 469 -1.57 -17.55 23.60
C ALA A 469 -1.54 -16.07 23.97
N PHE A 470 -0.67 -15.25 23.36
CA PHE A 470 -0.65 -13.80 23.55
C PHE A 470 -1.95 -13.14 23.07
N PHE A 471 -2.42 -13.45 21.86
CA PHE A 471 -3.69 -12.93 21.35
C PHE A 471 -4.90 -13.46 22.12
N ARG A 472 -4.91 -14.74 22.53
CA ARG A 472 -5.94 -15.29 23.43
C ARG A 472 -5.92 -14.61 24.80
N LYS A 473 -4.74 -14.22 25.32
CA LYS A 473 -4.58 -13.42 26.54
C LYS A 473 -5.15 -12.00 26.36
N VAL A 474 -4.87 -11.36 25.22
CA VAL A 474 -5.35 -9.99 24.92
C VAL A 474 -6.86 -9.95 24.67
N PHE A 475 -7.40 -10.90 23.89
CA PHE A 475 -8.84 -10.98 23.59
C PHE A 475 -9.65 -11.73 24.66
N GLY A 476 -8.97 -12.37 25.61
CA GLY A 476 -9.59 -13.10 26.71
C GLY A 476 -10.42 -14.31 26.29
N ILE A 477 -10.00 -15.03 25.25
CA ILE A 477 -10.67 -16.27 24.80
C ILE A 477 -10.34 -17.40 25.81
N ARG A 478 -11.34 -18.23 26.18
CA ARG A 478 -11.14 -19.35 27.13
C ARG A 478 -10.13 -20.35 26.58
N LEU A 479 -9.13 -20.75 27.37
CA LEU A 479 -8.42 -22.00 27.11
C LEU A 479 -9.31 -23.13 27.65
N SER A 480 -9.72 -24.03 26.76
CA SER A 480 -10.41 -25.26 27.14
C SER A 480 -9.37 -26.36 27.35
N ARG A 481 -9.36 -26.92 28.56
CA ARG A 481 -8.58 -28.11 28.89
C ARG A 481 -9.22 -29.32 28.23
N HIS A 482 -8.40 -30.13 27.56
CA HIS A 482 -8.80 -31.39 26.94
C HIS A 482 -7.92 -32.50 27.51
N MET A 483 -8.46 -33.26 28.47
CA MET A 483 -7.80 -34.43 29.04
C MET A 483 -8.19 -35.65 28.20
N PHE A 484 -7.18 -36.33 27.64
CA PHE A 484 -7.36 -37.59 26.91
C PHE A 484 -7.11 -38.76 27.85
N LYS A 485 -7.79 -39.89 27.60
CA LYS A 485 -7.50 -41.15 28.30
C LYS A 485 -6.06 -41.57 28.01
N LYS A 486 -5.26 -41.78 29.06
CA LYS A 486 -3.91 -42.34 28.91
C LYS A 486 -4.03 -43.81 28.50
N GLU A 487 -3.25 -44.22 27.50
CA GLU A 487 -3.20 -45.61 27.03
C GLU A 487 -2.54 -46.54 28.05
N VAL A 488 -1.66 -45.99 28.91
CA VAL A 488 -0.97 -46.71 29.99
C VAL A 488 -1.05 -45.89 31.28
N ILE A 489 -1.55 -46.50 32.35
CA ILE A 489 -1.63 -45.93 33.69
C ILE A 489 -0.58 -46.64 34.56
N ILE A 490 0.42 -45.91 35.06
CA ILE A 490 1.54 -46.47 35.83
C ILE A 490 1.16 -46.64 37.31
N HIS A 491 0.38 -45.70 37.87
CA HIS A 491 -0.10 -45.71 39.24
C HIS A 491 -1.57 -45.26 39.30
N THR A 492 -2.36 -45.88 40.17
CA THR A 492 -3.76 -45.47 40.42
C THR A 492 -3.81 -44.28 41.38
N PRO A 493 -4.73 -43.31 41.19
CA PRO A 493 -4.86 -42.14 42.08
C PRO A 493 -5.18 -42.52 43.53
N GLU A 494 -4.63 -41.79 44.51
CA GLU A 494 -4.96 -41.93 45.93
C GLU A 494 -6.22 -41.11 46.28
N TYR A 495 -7.40 -41.61 45.88
CA TYR A 495 -8.68 -40.91 46.00
C TYR A 495 -8.99 -40.29 47.38
N ARG A 496 -8.57 -40.92 48.49
CA ARG A 496 -8.80 -40.40 49.84
C ARG A 496 -8.03 -39.10 50.10
N LYS A 497 -6.79 -39.03 49.63
CA LYS A 497 -5.91 -37.88 49.76
C LYS A 497 -6.33 -36.77 48.78
N ASP A 498 -6.71 -37.15 47.56
CA ASP A 498 -7.25 -36.22 46.57
C ASP A 498 -8.50 -35.49 47.07
N ILE A 499 -9.43 -36.19 47.75
CA ILE A 499 -10.62 -35.57 48.35
C ILE A 499 -10.24 -34.52 49.41
N GLU A 500 -9.25 -34.79 50.25
CA GLU A 500 -8.80 -33.84 51.28
C GLU A 500 -8.21 -32.58 50.65
N ILE A 501 -7.38 -32.74 49.61
CA ILE A 501 -6.79 -31.61 48.89
C ILE A 501 -7.85 -30.82 48.12
N LEU A 502 -8.81 -31.48 47.45
CA LEU A 502 -9.89 -30.80 46.74
C LEU A 502 -10.79 -29.97 47.67
N LYS A 503 -11.08 -30.48 48.88
CA LYS A 503 -11.82 -29.72 49.90
C LYS A 503 -11.00 -28.53 50.40
N HIS A 504 -9.71 -28.70 50.61
CA HIS A 504 -8.81 -27.62 51.00
C HIS A 504 -8.80 -26.50 49.95
N ILE A 505 -8.66 -26.85 48.68
CA ILE A 505 -8.73 -25.91 47.54
C ILE A 505 -10.07 -25.17 47.52
N SER A 506 -11.19 -25.86 47.77
CA SER A 506 -12.50 -25.20 47.82
C SER A 506 -12.60 -24.17 48.93
N VAL A 507 -12.07 -24.48 50.13
CA VAL A 507 -12.03 -23.55 51.26
C VAL A 507 -11.15 -22.33 50.96
N GLU A 508 -9.96 -22.53 50.39
CA GLU A 508 -9.07 -21.43 49.98
C GLU A 508 -9.74 -20.53 48.91
N CYS A 509 -10.46 -21.13 47.96
CA CYS A 509 -11.21 -20.40 46.94
C CYS A 509 -12.34 -19.56 47.55
N GLU A 510 -13.07 -20.09 48.54
CA GLU A 510 -14.13 -19.37 49.25
C GLU A 510 -13.56 -18.21 50.07
N GLU A 511 -12.50 -18.45 50.83
CA GLU A 511 -11.81 -17.43 51.61
C GLU A 511 -11.31 -16.28 50.73
N TYR A 512 -10.75 -16.61 49.56
CA TYR A 512 -10.31 -15.62 48.58
C TYR A 512 -11.47 -14.79 48.00
N LEU A 513 -12.60 -15.44 47.67
CA LEU A 513 -13.81 -14.77 47.18
C LEU A 513 -14.39 -13.79 48.23
N HIS A 514 -14.37 -14.17 49.50
CA HIS A 514 -14.88 -13.35 50.60
C HIS A 514 -13.98 -12.15 50.93
N THR A 515 -12.67 -12.35 50.94
CA THR A 515 -11.67 -11.33 51.32
C THR A 515 -11.46 -10.26 50.23
N HIS A 516 -11.44 -10.64 48.94
CA HIS A 516 -10.99 -9.75 47.85
C HIS A 516 -12.11 -9.06 47.05
N ARG A 517 -13.39 -9.35 47.33
CA ARG A 517 -14.60 -8.73 46.72
C ARG A 517 -14.44 -8.43 45.21
N LEU A 518 -14.15 -9.46 44.42
CA LEU A 518 -13.75 -9.37 43.01
C LEU A 518 -14.79 -8.73 42.05
N LYS A 519 -16.05 -8.58 42.47
CA LYS A 519 -17.12 -7.90 41.70
C LYS A 519 -16.97 -6.39 41.61
N GLY A 520 -16.37 -5.77 42.64
CA GLY A 520 -16.30 -4.31 42.75
C GLY A 520 -15.30 -3.70 41.76
N LEU A 521 -15.56 -2.44 41.35
CA LEU A 521 -14.60 -1.64 40.60
C LEU A 521 -13.34 -1.46 41.47
N PRO A 522 -12.15 -1.89 41.01
CA PRO A 522 -10.92 -1.66 41.75
C PRO A 522 -10.56 -0.17 41.73
N ASN A 523 -9.91 0.30 42.79
CA ASN A 523 -9.39 1.66 42.85
C ASN A 523 -8.23 1.81 41.84
N TYR A 524 -8.37 2.75 40.90
CA TYR A 524 -7.39 2.99 39.83
C TYR A 524 -5.99 3.29 40.40
N ILE A 525 -5.90 4.13 41.43
CA ILE A 525 -4.63 4.54 42.04
C ILE A 525 -3.98 3.35 42.74
N GLU A 526 -4.77 2.54 43.46
CA GLU A 526 -4.25 1.39 44.22
C GLU A 526 -3.68 0.30 43.30
N ILE A 527 -4.27 0.07 42.12
CA ILE A 527 -3.73 -0.89 41.14
C ILE A 527 -2.31 -0.51 40.70
N PHE A 528 -2.07 0.77 40.40
CA PHE A 528 -0.79 1.21 39.85
C PHE A 528 0.25 1.60 40.91
N THR A 529 -0.16 1.73 42.19
CA THR A 529 0.71 2.16 43.29
C THR A 529 0.97 1.11 44.37
N SER A 530 0.11 0.10 44.51
CA SER A 530 0.31 -0.97 45.49
C SER A 530 1.31 -2.02 45.01
N ASN A 531 2.10 -2.57 45.94
CA ASN A 531 3.07 -3.63 45.69
C ASN A 531 2.73 -4.93 46.45
N LYS A 532 1.43 -5.16 46.70
CA LYS A 532 0.97 -6.35 47.43
C LYS A 532 1.18 -7.57 46.54
N HIS A 533 2.01 -8.50 47.02
CA HIS A 533 2.21 -9.80 46.38
C HIS A 533 1.03 -10.68 46.79
N ASP A 534 0.13 -10.91 45.84
CA ASP A 534 -0.91 -11.93 45.97
C ASP A 534 -0.48 -13.15 45.16
N ASP A 535 0.04 -14.14 45.88
CA ASP A 535 0.47 -15.44 45.34
C ASP A 535 -0.55 -16.55 45.67
N THR A 536 -1.65 -16.23 46.36
CA THR A 536 -2.66 -17.21 46.77
C THR A 536 -3.31 -17.92 45.57
N ILE A 537 -3.62 -17.19 44.50
CA ILE A 537 -4.13 -17.78 43.24
C ILE A 537 -3.06 -18.62 42.53
N ALA A 538 -1.77 -18.30 42.71
CA ALA A 538 -0.67 -19.09 42.19
C ALA A 538 -0.60 -20.45 42.90
N ASP A 539 -0.75 -20.42 44.23
CA ASP A 539 -0.74 -21.59 45.09
C ASP A 539 -1.96 -22.47 44.84
N ILE A 540 -3.17 -21.89 44.80
CA ILE A 540 -4.42 -22.61 44.41
C ILE A 540 -4.25 -23.26 43.03
N SER A 541 -3.72 -22.53 42.06
CA SER A 541 -3.48 -23.09 40.72
C SER A 541 -2.49 -24.25 40.77
N LYS A 542 -1.41 -24.15 41.56
CA LYS A 542 -0.39 -25.21 41.68
C LYS A 542 -0.94 -26.46 42.36
N GLN A 543 -1.69 -26.30 43.44
CA GLN A 543 -2.36 -27.40 44.13
C GLN A 543 -3.37 -28.09 43.20
N MET A 544 -4.18 -27.31 42.49
CA MET A 544 -5.16 -27.81 41.52
C MET A 544 -4.50 -28.60 40.38
N GLU A 545 -3.42 -28.09 39.78
CA GLU A 545 -2.70 -28.79 38.71
C GLU A 545 -2.11 -30.13 39.20
N THR A 546 -1.57 -30.16 40.41
CA THR A 546 -1.02 -31.39 41.02
C THR A 546 -2.10 -32.46 41.18
N VAL A 547 -3.27 -32.09 41.68
CA VAL A 547 -4.40 -33.02 41.86
C VAL A 547 -4.99 -33.45 40.52
N ILE A 548 -5.10 -32.55 39.55
CA ILE A 548 -5.58 -32.90 38.20
C ILE A 548 -4.62 -33.87 37.51
N GLU A 549 -3.31 -33.70 37.69
CA GLU A 549 -2.30 -34.62 37.16
C GLU A 549 -2.43 -36.02 37.79
N GLU A 550 -2.64 -36.09 39.10
CA GLU A 550 -2.86 -37.35 39.82
C GLU A 550 -4.17 -38.02 39.36
N LEU A 551 -5.29 -37.30 39.37
CA LEU A 551 -6.60 -37.80 38.94
C LEU A 551 -6.68 -38.12 37.44
N SER A 552 -5.81 -37.53 36.60
CA SER A 552 -5.73 -37.88 35.17
C SER A 552 -5.36 -39.35 34.92
N ASN A 553 -4.84 -40.04 35.94
CA ASN A 553 -4.56 -41.47 35.92
C ASN A 553 -5.79 -42.33 36.27
N THR A 554 -6.97 -41.74 36.44
CA THR A 554 -8.22 -42.48 36.67
C THR A 554 -8.65 -43.29 35.44
N LYS A 555 -9.36 -44.40 35.69
CA LYS A 555 -10.01 -45.21 34.66
C LYS A 555 -11.46 -44.77 34.40
N ASP A 556 -12.02 -43.89 35.24
CA ASP A 556 -13.41 -43.45 35.12
C ASP A 556 -13.58 -42.35 34.05
N HIS A 557 -14.43 -42.64 33.07
CA HIS A 557 -14.78 -41.73 32.00
C HIS A 557 -15.61 -40.52 32.48
N VAL A 558 -16.45 -40.71 33.51
CA VAL A 558 -17.26 -39.63 34.08
C VAL A 558 -16.34 -38.65 34.80
N LEU A 559 -15.38 -39.14 35.59
CA LEU A 559 -14.38 -38.32 36.28
C LEU A 559 -13.49 -37.55 35.29
N LEU A 560 -13.01 -38.19 34.22
CA LEU A 560 -12.23 -37.52 33.15
C LEU A 560 -13.03 -36.40 32.48
N ASN A 561 -14.33 -36.60 32.25
CA ASN A 561 -15.18 -35.59 31.64
C ASN A 561 -15.45 -34.40 32.58
N ILE A 562 -15.66 -34.67 33.88
CA ILE A 562 -15.82 -33.61 34.88
C ILE A 562 -14.55 -32.77 34.99
N MET A 563 -13.36 -33.37 34.91
CA MET A 563 -12.08 -32.65 34.93
C MET A 563 -11.86 -31.72 33.73
N ASN A 564 -12.51 -31.96 32.58
CA ASN A 564 -12.46 -31.04 31.45
C ASN A 564 -13.16 -29.70 31.73
N ASN A 565 -13.99 -29.63 32.78
CA ASN A 565 -14.66 -28.39 33.19
C ASN A 565 -13.75 -27.45 34.01
N TYR A 566 -12.56 -27.89 34.43
CA TYR A 566 -11.63 -27.02 35.14
C TYR A 566 -11.12 -25.86 34.26
N PRO A 567 -11.24 -24.60 34.72
CA PRO A 567 -10.65 -23.47 34.03
C PRO A 567 -9.13 -23.43 34.24
N ILE A 568 -8.39 -23.02 33.22
CA ILE A 568 -6.96 -22.70 33.36
C ILE A 568 -6.84 -21.28 33.93
N LEU A 569 -6.34 -21.18 35.16
CA LEU A 569 -6.25 -19.91 35.90
C LEU A 569 -5.13 -19.02 35.37
N TRP A 570 -5.43 -17.72 35.21
CA TRP A 570 -4.45 -16.70 34.84
C TRP A 570 -3.89 -16.02 36.08
N VAL A 571 -2.82 -16.61 36.63
CA VAL A 571 -2.24 -16.28 37.95
C VAL A 571 -1.80 -14.81 38.12
N LYS A 572 -1.35 -14.12 37.05
CA LYS A 572 -0.86 -12.73 37.16
C LYS A 572 -1.73 -11.67 36.49
N SER A 573 -2.78 -12.06 35.76
CA SER A 573 -3.53 -11.12 34.89
C SER A 573 -4.58 -10.26 35.62
N HIS A 574 -4.84 -10.54 36.89
CA HIS A 574 -5.81 -9.82 37.73
C HIS A 574 -5.16 -8.78 38.66
N LYS A 575 -3.83 -8.64 38.61
CA LYS A 575 -3.02 -7.68 39.37
C LYS A 575 -2.28 -6.69 38.45
N SER A 576 -1.47 -5.81 39.04
CA SER A 576 -0.68 -4.82 38.30
C SER A 576 0.23 -5.50 37.26
N PRO A 577 0.45 -4.87 36.09
CA PRO A 577 1.09 -5.51 34.95
C PRO A 577 2.58 -5.81 35.17
N PHE A 578 3.26 -5.08 36.04
CA PHE A 578 4.69 -5.27 36.34
C PHE A 578 4.93 -5.47 37.83
N ASP A 579 5.91 -6.30 38.18
CA ASP A 579 6.37 -6.46 39.56
C ASP A 579 7.19 -5.23 40.04
N ASN A 580 7.58 -4.33 39.13
CA ASN A 580 8.33 -3.11 39.44
C ASN A 580 7.40 -1.89 39.57
N ARG A 581 7.39 -1.27 40.76
CA ARG A 581 6.55 -0.11 41.11
C ARG A 581 6.69 1.06 40.14
N TRP A 582 7.91 1.37 39.71
CA TRP A 582 8.16 2.54 38.85
C TRP A 582 7.52 2.39 37.47
N LEU A 583 7.56 1.17 36.90
CA LEU A 583 6.94 0.87 35.60
C LEU A 583 5.41 0.93 35.67
N ASN A 584 4.81 0.50 36.78
CA ASN A 584 3.36 0.60 36.98
C ASN A 584 2.89 2.05 37.11
N VAL A 585 3.64 2.88 37.83
CA VAL A 585 3.33 4.31 37.98
C VAL A 585 3.44 5.03 36.63
N LEU A 586 4.51 4.75 35.85
CA LEU A 586 4.70 5.32 34.52
C LEU A 586 3.55 4.94 33.58
N LEU A 587 3.14 3.67 33.60
CA LEU A 587 2.02 3.18 32.79
C LEU A 587 0.67 3.78 33.23
N GLY A 588 0.48 4.04 34.52
CA GLY A 588 -0.70 4.69 35.07
C GLY A 588 -0.81 6.19 34.75
N ILE A 589 0.32 6.90 34.56
CA ILE A 589 0.39 8.32 34.17
C ILE A 589 -0.01 8.51 32.70
N VAL A 590 0.27 7.54 31.82
CA VAL A 590 -0.10 7.58 30.41
C VAL A 590 -1.59 7.23 30.26
N ILE A 591 -2.45 8.23 30.42
CA ILE A 591 -3.93 8.09 30.53
C ILE A 591 -4.55 7.13 29.48
N PRO A 592 -4.21 7.17 28.17
CA PRO A 592 -4.82 6.27 27.20
C PRO A 592 -4.41 4.80 27.39
N ALA A 593 -3.16 4.55 27.77
CA ALA A 593 -2.64 3.21 27.99
C ALA A 593 -3.06 2.65 29.36
N GLY A 594 -3.01 3.47 30.40
CA GLY A 594 -3.42 3.12 31.76
C GLY A 594 -4.90 2.74 31.87
N LEU A 595 -5.79 3.47 31.18
CA LEU A 595 -7.22 3.15 31.14
C LEU A 595 -7.51 1.81 30.46
N LEU A 596 -6.84 1.50 29.35
CA LEU A 596 -7.00 0.21 28.65
C LEU A 596 -6.54 -0.96 29.51
N VAL A 597 -5.43 -0.79 30.23
CA VAL A 597 -4.92 -1.81 31.17
C VAL A 597 -5.87 -1.96 32.36
N TYR A 598 -6.38 -0.87 32.91
CA TYR A 598 -7.37 -0.88 33.99
C TYR A 598 -8.65 -1.65 33.62
N LEU A 599 -9.22 -1.37 32.46
CA LEU A 599 -10.42 -2.06 31.96
C LEU A 599 -10.17 -3.56 31.76
N ASN A 600 -8.98 -3.93 31.25
CA ASN A 600 -8.58 -5.33 31.12
C ASN A 600 -8.45 -6.01 32.49
N ILE A 601 -7.80 -5.39 33.47
CA ILE A 601 -7.66 -5.93 34.83
C ILE A 601 -9.04 -6.15 35.47
N TRP A 602 -9.95 -5.18 35.37
CA TRP A 602 -11.31 -5.31 35.89
C TRP A 602 -12.06 -6.49 35.24
N ARG A 603 -11.94 -6.64 33.92
CA ARG A 603 -12.51 -7.78 33.18
C ARG A 603 -11.93 -9.12 33.63
N PHE A 604 -10.63 -9.18 33.95
CA PHE A 604 -9.98 -10.37 34.48
C PHE A 604 -10.39 -10.68 35.93
N ARG A 605 -10.64 -9.68 36.79
CA ARG A 605 -11.16 -9.90 38.16
C ARG A 605 -12.56 -10.50 38.14
N LEU A 606 -13.45 -9.97 37.30
CA LEU A 606 -14.80 -10.55 37.09
C LEU A 606 -14.76 -11.97 36.53
N ARG A 607 -13.73 -12.29 35.75
CA ARG A 607 -13.52 -13.63 35.21
C ARG A 607 -13.01 -14.59 36.28
N LEU A 608 -11.99 -14.19 37.03
CA LEU A 608 -11.41 -14.98 38.11
C LEU A 608 -12.49 -15.41 39.13
N GLU A 609 -13.42 -14.50 39.46
CA GLU A 609 -14.53 -14.84 40.34
C GLU A 609 -15.42 -15.97 39.79
N LYS A 610 -15.71 -15.96 38.49
CA LYS A 610 -16.47 -17.03 37.83
C LYS A 610 -15.67 -18.33 37.81
N ASP A 611 -14.38 -18.25 37.52
CA ASP A 611 -13.49 -19.40 37.44
C ASP A 611 -13.34 -20.08 38.83
N LEU A 612 -13.20 -19.31 39.91
CA LEU A 612 -13.15 -19.84 41.29
C LEU A 612 -14.46 -20.55 41.68
N LYS A 613 -15.62 -20.01 41.29
CA LYS A 613 -16.91 -20.69 41.53
C LYS A 613 -17.06 -21.98 40.73
N VAL A 614 -16.52 -22.02 39.51
CA VAL A 614 -16.50 -23.24 38.70
C VAL A 614 -15.59 -24.27 39.37
N ILE A 615 -14.42 -23.89 39.87
CA ILE A 615 -13.51 -24.79 40.61
C ILE A 615 -14.22 -25.41 41.82
N ILE A 616 -14.88 -24.60 42.67
CA ILE A 616 -15.62 -25.09 43.83
C ILE A 616 -16.68 -26.13 43.41
N LYS A 617 -17.49 -25.79 42.41
CA LYS A 617 -18.54 -26.68 41.88
C LYS A 617 -17.96 -27.97 41.28
N THR A 618 -16.86 -27.88 40.55
CA THR A 618 -16.21 -29.05 39.94
C THR A 618 -15.55 -29.94 41.00
N ASN A 619 -14.93 -29.36 42.03
CA ASN A 619 -14.40 -30.09 43.18
C ASN A 619 -15.52 -30.87 43.90
N GLU A 620 -16.67 -30.25 44.16
CA GLU A 620 -17.83 -30.92 44.77
C GLU A 620 -18.33 -32.11 43.92
N GLN A 621 -18.44 -31.92 42.60
CA GLN A 621 -18.84 -32.99 41.67
C GLN A 621 -17.85 -34.17 41.66
N ILE A 622 -16.55 -33.88 41.69
CA ILE A 622 -15.50 -34.91 41.74
C ILE A 622 -15.55 -35.66 43.08
N VAL A 623 -15.66 -34.95 44.20
CA VAL A 623 -15.74 -35.56 45.53
C VAL A 623 -16.99 -36.43 45.66
N GLN A 624 -18.12 -36.02 45.10
CA GLN A 624 -19.36 -36.80 45.09
C GLN A 624 -19.20 -38.06 44.23
N GLN A 625 -18.68 -37.93 43.01
CA GLN A 625 -18.46 -39.05 42.10
C GLN A 625 -17.51 -40.11 42.68
N ILE A 626 -16.43 -39.69 43.35
CA ILE A 626 -15.48 -40.61 44.00
C ILE A 626 -16.14 -41.35 45.18
N LYS A 627 -16.98 -40.65 45.98
CA LYS A 627 -17.72 -41.26 47.08
C LYS A 627 -18.76 -42.27 46.60
N ASP A 628 -19.50 -41.93 45.55
CA ASP A 628 -20.52 -42.80 44.98
C ASP A 628 -19.88 -44.09 44.44
N GLN A 629 -18.71 -44.01 43.78
CA GLN A 629 -17.97 -45.20 43.34
C GLN A 629 -17.44 -46.08 44.47
N HIS A 630 -16.95 -45.49 45.57
CA HIS A 630 -16.50 -46.26 46.73
C HIS A 630 -17.66 -47.01 47.40
N TYR A 631 -18.86 -46.42 47.42
CA TYR A 631 -20.07 -47.05 47.99
C TYR A 631 -20.51 -48.30 47.21
N TYR A 632 -20.36 -48.31 45.87
CA TYR A 632 -20.65 -49.46 45.02
C TYR A 632 -19.58 -50.57 45.06
N SER A 633 -18.40 -50.30 45.61
CA SER A 633 -17.30 -51.28 45.72
C SER A 633 -17.27 -52.06 47.04
N GLN A 634 -18.11 -51.68 48.01
CA GLN A 634 -18.25 -52.35 49.32
C GLN A 634 -19.55 -53.18 49.46
N GLN A 635 -20.37 -53.23 48.40
CA GLN A 635 -21.43 -54.24 48.20
C GLN A 635 -20.94 -55.29 47.23
#